data_AF-A0A7C3U320-F1
#
_entry.id   AF-A0A7C3U320-F1
#
_cell.length_a   1.000
_cell.length_b   1.000
_cell.length_c   1.000
_cell.angle_alpha   90.00
_cell.angle_beta   90.00
_cell.angle_gamma   90.00
#
_symmetry.space_group_name_H-M   'P 1'
#
loop_
_entity.id
_entity.type
_entity.pdbx_description
1 polymer ?
#
loop_
_entity_poly.entity_id
_entity_poly.type
_entity_poly.pdbx_seq_one_letter_code
_entity_poly.pdbx_strand_id
1 'polypeptide(L)'
;MPAVMPLPTVEPIPAAGLPAPQPRHIRDMLMSITKGQMVVGGIMFVIIAATMFYAFAFLNVYRQTHPWVTISEWIYRNVPPGSTIANEHWDDALPLALRVDGQERRYEQYKHVEMANYEDDNQTKLDMIVNNLQKADYVVLATNRLYDTIPRLGDRYPITKRYYELLFAGKLGFKLVAAAATYPSLFGVTIMNDTFVDPKLPRPAALSQTVPPGLVINLGKADESFTVYDHPMPLVFQKVENITPDDMRAMFAGTVEAAQQYQIRRQQAGGRAPARAPSKTFLMSDSVRRAQEAGGTYMALFNPANLANRLPVLFWWLAVELIALAALPIGFVVFGNLRDRGYGLTKALGILLVAFPPWLTASLRLIPFSNRSIMLGIGLVGLLSGMIVYRRRADMLAWLREQRWLILTTEAVFSGAFLAFVIIRMLNPDLWQPWNGGEKPMEFAFLGAIARSTYFPPYDPFFAGGYINYYYYGQYLGAMLIRLLGMTPSVAFNLIVPLLFALTFVNAFSVTYNLVAALRKKVADFDPSASLGSFLASHGSLLAWALAGALFVAVIGNLATLGEVFKGPYNKGTTGIKSSIPGLTTIARVADGLSKGLKPGQQVFEPFNYWNPSRVIPDTINEFPYWSYLFADLHPHMIGMPFTILVLGLALNVMKERRRKARSDPPPGENSATSMDSTLMAEPPSTLHVVLAWIQAHLSGVTLGDILSTVVIGLALVSLGVINTWDLPTYFAVVFAAVLLRAWLENGRFDVLEAVVRFGSIAVLSFVLYLPFYQNYQALASGIGLVRSRTPVGYYLAIFGFFLFAIISYMVVDASVQRRSVVTRLARLFWRHFDDTPLVVHRLRLLVRPHDAFKTGLYALSLLVLALLMLAVTGQWIIVLLLPLLVVSVALAFTGDRKPEHVFVWLMAFTGFLISLGVEIFFLRDWLQGGSAYRMNTIFKFYIEVWIFLALASAVGLAVVTERIHLTLRRPGRLTFLWYICLAILLFCVALFPILATPARVNDRFPGARPPVGTLDGAAFMTVGKYTFDWQGKNYTVDLRYEYDAIQWLLRNVQGSPVIAEASLPYYRELGSRVSAFTGLPTLIGPQHEQEQRPGDTQVGPRENELRTIYNDASFQTITPLLKKNNVRYIYVGQLEQVYSPSGLAKFDQAVGQYVDLVYENGKVKIYKVRDNL
;
A
#
# COMPACT_ATOMS: atom_id res chain seq x y z
N MET A 1 92.59 29.04 -21.84
CA MET A 1 91.30 29.75 -21.64
C MET A 1 90.25 29.08 -22.52
N PRO A 2 89.05 28.82 -22.00
CA PRO A 2 88.67 27.54 -21.39
C PRO A 2 87.55 26.84 -22.21
N ALA A 3 87.18 25.57 -22.02
CA ALA A 3 86.79 25.02 -20.72
C ALA A 3 86.80 23.48 -20.64
N VAL A 4 87.57 23.05 -19.65
CA VAL A 4 87.23 22.07 -18.58
C VAL A 4 87.29 20.57 -18.89
N MET A 5 88.18 19.97 -18.09
CA MET A 5 88.68 18.61 -17.93
C MET A 5 87.74 17.75 -16.99
N PRO A 6 88.06 16.48 -16.62
CA PRO A 6 87.18 15.32 -16.88
C PRO A 6 86.93 14.39 -15.63
N LEU A 7 86.42 13.17 -15.91
CA LEU A 7 86.41 11.90 -15.13
C LEU A 7 85.18 11.60 -14.23
N PRO A 8 84.85 10.33 -13.87
CA PRO A 8 85.18 9.01 -14.47
C PRO A 8 83.95 8.06 -14.59
N THR A 9 84.18 6.89 -15.19
CA THR A 9 83.30 5.71 -15.31
C THR A 9 82.79 5.15 -13.97
N VAL A 10 81.51 4.76 -13.92
CA VAL A 10 80.91 3.86 -12.91
C VAL A 10 80.06 2.79 -13.62
N GLU A 11 80.21 1.55 -13.16
CA GLU A 11 79.66 0.27 -13.64
C GLU A 11 78.11 0.21 -13.75
N PRO A 12 77.57 -0.70 -14.58
CA PRO A 12 76.12 -0.90 -14.70
C PRO A 12 75.54 -1.71 -13.52
N ILE A 13 74.53 -1.12 -12.86
CA ILE A 13 73.71 -1.78 -11.83
C ILE A 13 72.72 -2.77 -12.49
N PRO A 14 72.51 -3.97 -11.94
CA PRO A 14 71.68 -5.02 -12.56
C PRO A 14 70.18 -4.71 -12.48
N ALA A 15 69.48 -5.04 -13.56
CA ALA A 15 68.03 -4.91 -13.69
C ALA A 15 67.28 -5.89 -12.76
N ALA A 16 66.54 -5.36 -11.80
CA ALA A 16 65.54 -6.11 -11.06
C ALA A 16 64.34 -6.40 -11.98
N GLY A 17 64.13 -7.68 -12.28
CA GLY A 17 63.03 -8.17 -13.11
C GLY A 17 61.66 -7.99 -12.45
N LEU A 18 60.77 -7.27 -13.12
CA LEU A 18 59.32 -7.39 -12.94
C LEU A 18 58.83 -8.59 -13.75
N PRO A 19 57.93 -9.45 -13.21
CA PRO A 19 57.41 -10.59 -13.95
C PRO A 19 56.47 -10.12 -15.06
N ALA A 20 56.70 -10.63 -16.28
CA ALA A 20 55.81 -10.43 -17.42
C ALA A 20 54.44 -11.10 -17.17
N PRO A 21 53.30 -10.44 -17.45
CA PRO A 21 52.00 -11.08 -17.38
C PRO A 21 51.83 -12.04 -18.55
N GLN A 22 51.63 -13.33 -18.26
CA GLN A 22 51.27 -14.33 -19.28
C GLN A 22 49.89 -14.03 -19.88
N PRO A 23 49.69 -14.15 -21.20
CA PRO A 23 48.38 -14.08 -21.82
C PRO A 23 47.82 -15.49 -21.98
N ARG A 24 46.76 -15.86 -21.26
CA ARG A 24 45.84 -16.96 -21.63
C ARG A 24 44.52 -16.89 -20.84
N HIS A 25 43.42 -17.19 -21.55
CA HIS A 25 42.03 -17.45 -21.10
C HIS A 25 40.93 -16.36 -21.14
N ILE A 26 41.10 -15.21 -21.78
CA ILE A 26 39.95 -14.30 -22.07
C ILE A 26 39.34 -14.56 -23.46
N ARG A 27 40.16 -15.01 -24.42
CA ARG A 27 39.76 -15.17 -25.84
C ARG A 27 38.79 -16.36 -26.04
N ASP A 28 38.99 -17.45 -25.31
CA ASP A 28 38.16 -18.66 -25.43
C ASP A 28 36.80 -18.49 -24.72
N MET A 29 36.76 -17.73 -23.61
CA MET A 29 35.51 -17.36 -22.94
C MET A 29 34.66 -16.44 -23.84
N LEU A 30 35.28 -15.47 -24.53
CA LEU A 30 34.60 -14.57 -25.46
C LEU A 30 34.09 -15.26 -26.73
N MET A 31 34.76 -16.30 -27.24
CA MET A 31 34.29 -17.04 -28.42
C MET A 31 33.13 -18.02 -28.11
N SER A 32 32.99 -18.49 -26.87
CA SER A 32 31.80 -19.27 -26.46
C SER A 32 30.55 -18.40 -26.35
N ILE A 33 30.71 -17.13 -25.97
CA ILE A 33 29.63 -16.16 -25.79
C ILE A 33 29.05 -15.72 -27.15
N THR A 34 29.84 -15.63 -28.22
CA THR A 34 29.37 -15.15 -29.53
C THR A 34 28.48 -16.14 -30.29
N LYS A 35 28.70 -17.46 -30.17
CA LYS A 35 27.80 -18.47 -30.74
C LYS A 35 26.48 -18.54 -29.97
N GLY A 36 26.52 -18.46 -28.64
CA GLY A 36 25.32 -18.35 -27.81
C GLY A 36 24.52 -17.09 -28.09
N GLN A 37 25.17 -15.94 -28.28
CA GLN A 37 24.53 -14.68 -28.65
C GLN A 37 23.94 -14.66 -30.06
N MET A 38 24.53 -15.38 -31.03
CA MET A 38 23.93 -15.51 -32.37
C MET A 38 22.71 -16.43 -32.37
N VAL A 39 22.72 -17.51 -31.58
CA VAL A 39 21.55 -18.39 -31.40
C VAL A 39 20.46 -17.65 -30.63
N VAL A 40 20.80 -16.97 -29.53
CA VAL A 40 19.86 -16.12 -28.77
C VAL A 40 19.36 -14.96 -29.63
N GLY A 41 20.21 -14.34 -30.43
CA GLY A 41 19.84 -13.27 -31.38
C GLY A 41 18.93 -13.77 -32.50
N GLY A 42 19.16 -14.98 -33.02
CA GLY A 42 18.30 -15.64 -34.00
C GLY A 42 16.95 -16.04 -33.42
N ILE A 43 16.92 -16.61 -32.21
CA ILE A 43 15.69 -16.91 -31.47
C ILE A 43 14.93 -15.62 -31.18
N MET A 44 15.62 -14.57 -30.70
CA MET A 44 14.99 -13.26 -30.47
C MET A 44 14.45 -12.67 -31.78
N PHE A 45 15.17 -12.77 -32.89
CA PHE A 45 14.68 -12.29 -34.18
C PHE A 45 13.43 -13.06 -34.62
N VAL A 46 13.41 -14.39 -34.50
CA VAL A 46 12.23 -15.20 -34.83
C VAL A 46 11.05 -14.86 -33.91
N ILE A 47 11.28 -14.70 -32.61
CA ILE A 47 10.24 -14.28 -31.65
C ILE A 47 9.72 -12.90 -31.99
N ILE A 48 10.59 -11.93 -32.24
CA ILE A 48 10.21 -10.55 -32.59
C ILE A 48 9.46 -10.54 -33.93
N ALA A 49 9.94 -11.25 -34.95
CA ALA A 49 9.30 -11.33 -36.26
C ALA A 49 7.93 -12.01 -36.17
N ALA A 50 7.80 -13.12 -35.44
CA ALA A 50 6.53 -13.80 -35.21
C ALA A 50 5.54 -12.94 -34.41
N THR A 51 6.03 -12.23 -33.38
CA THR A 51 5.23 -11.31 -32.57
C THR A 51 4.76 -10.12 -33.42
N MET A 52 5.65 -9.53 -34.23
CA MET A 52 5.31 -8.44 -35.14
C MET A 52 4.32 -8.90 -36.21
N PHE A 53 4.52 -10.09 -36.79
CA PHE A 53 3.61 -10.67 -37.76
C PHE A 53 2.21 -10.84 -37.17
N TYR A 54 2.08 -11.45 -35.99
CA TYR A 54 0.81 -11.60 -35.30
C TYR A 54 0.19 -10.24 -34.96
N ALA A 55 0.97 -9.30 -34.42
CA ALA A 55 0.47 -7.96 -34.07
C ALA A 55 -0.07 -7.21 -35.29
N PHE A 56 0.64 -7.23 -36.43
CA PHE A 56 0.16 -6.60 -37.66
C PHE A 56 -1.03 -7.34 -38.28
N ALA A 57 -1.04 -8.68 -38.24
CA ALA A 57 -2.19 -9.47 -38.67
C ALA A 57 -3.43 -9.15 -37.83
N PHE A 58 -3.28 -8.98 -36.52
CA PHE A 58 -4.34 -8.62 -35.60
C PHE A 58 -4.83 -7.19 -35.81
N LEU A 59 -3.92 -6.21 -35.98
CA LEU A 59 -4.29 -4.84 -36.30
C LEU A 59 -5.09 -4.72 -37.61
N ASN A 60 -4.90 -5.66 -38.54
CA ASN A 60 -5.66 -5.70 -39.78
C ASN A 60 -7.15 -6.02 -39.58
N VAL A 61 -7.55 -6.61 -38.44
CA VAL A 61 -8.96 -6.82 -38.08
C VAL A 61 -9.70 -5.48 -38.03
N TYR A 62 -9.13 -4.48 -37.37
CA TYR A 62 -9.76 -3.15 -37.21
C TYR A 62 -9.78 -2.31 -38.50
N ARG A 63 -9.14 -2.77 -39.57
CA ARG A 63 -9.23 -2.15 -40.90
C ARG A 63 -10.38 -2.69 -41.72
N GLN A 64 -11.02 -3.77 -41.27
CA GLN A 64 -12.17 -4.40 -41.92
C GLN A 64 -13.46 -3.98 -41.23
N THR A 65 -14.58 -4.08 -41.94
CA THR A 65 -15.89 -3.81 -41.35
C THR A 65 -16.16 -4.77 -40.20
N HIS A 66 -16.62 -4.23 -39.07
CA HIS A 66 -16.91 -5.05 -37.90
C HIS A 66 -18.03 -6.08 -38.21
N PRO A 67 -17.91 -7.35 -37.81
CA PRO A 67 -18.89 -8.39 -38.11
C PRO A 67 -20.34 -8.04 -37.69
N TRP A 68 -20.52 -7.35 -36.56
CA TRP A 68 -21.85 -6.88 -36.13
C TRP A 68 -22.48 -5.86 -37.08
N VAL A 69 -21.67 -4.97 -37.67
CA VAL A 69 -22.18 -4.01 -38.67
C VAL A 69 -22.64 -4.78 -39.90
N THR A 70 -21.82 -5.74 -40.37
CA THR A 70 -22.15 -6.60 -41.51
C THR A 70 -23.45 -7.39 -41.31
N ILE A 71 -23.63 -8.01 -40.13
CA ILE A 71 -24.87 -8.74 -39.81
C ILE A 71 -26.06 -7.81 -39.61
N SER A 72 -25.87 -6.64 -39.00
CA SER A 72 -26.96 -5.67 -38.82
C SER A 72 -27.48 -5.14 -40.15
N GLU A 73 -26.58 -4.83 -41.10
CA GLU A 73 -26.95 -4.49 -42.48
C GLU A 73 -27.69 -5.64 -43.18
N TRP A 74 -27.22 -6.87 -42.99
CA TRP A 74 -27.89 -8.05 -43.53
C TRP A 74 -29.31 -8.20 -42.95
N ILE A 75 -29.49 -8.04 -41.64
CA ILE A 75 -30.79 -8.10 -40.97
C ILE A 75 -31.73 -7.03 -41.55
N TYR A 76 -31.29 -5.77 -41.66
CA TYR A 76 -32.14 -4.71 -42.20
C TYR A 76 -32.56 -4.89 -43.66
N ARG A 77 -31.76 -5.62 -44.45
CA ARG A 77 -32.07 -5.92 -45.86
C ARG A 77 -32.93 -7.17 -46.06
N ASN A 78 -32.84 -8.15 -45.15
CA ASN A 78 -33.41 -9.48 -45.38
C ASN A 78 -34.49 -9.89 -44.36
N VAL A 79 -34.56 -9.23 -43.20
CA VAL A 79 -35.54 -9.55 -42.15
C VAL A 79 -36.69 -8.54 -42.17
N PRO A 80 -37.95 -8.99 -42.38
CA PRO A 80 -39.11 -8.10 -42.42
C PRO A 80 -39.31 -7.32 -41.10
N PRO A 81 -39.57 -6.00 -41.13
CA PRO A 81 -39.92 -5.24 -39.94
C PRO A 81 -41.14 -5.85 -39.21
N GLY A 82 -41.11 -5.84 -37.89
CA GLY A 82 -42.13 -6.47 -37.03
C GLY A 82 -41.90 -7.94 -36.71
N SER A 83 -40.92 -8.60 -37.34
CA SER A 83 -40.47 -9.95 -36.98
C SER A 83 -39.93 -9.99 -35.55
N THR A 84 -40.01 -11.16 -34.91
CA THR A 84 -39.51 -11.38 -33.54
C THR A 84 -38.11 -11.98 -33.55
N ILE A 85 -37.14 -11.31 -32.92
CA ILE A 85 -35.75 -11.73 -32.80
C ILE A 85 -35.47 -12.18 -31.37
N ALA A 86 -35.01 -13.42 -31.21
CA ALA A 86 -34.47 -13.93 -29.95
C ALA A 86 -33.00 -13.56 -29.82
N ASN A 87 -32.66 -12.81 -28.76
CA ASN A 87 -31.30 -12.37 -28.42
C ASN A 87 -30.89 -12.96 -27.07
N GLU A 88 -29.59 -13.16 -26.84
CA GLU A 88 -29.08 -13.77 -25.60
C GLU A 88 -28.93 -12.74 -24.47
N HIS A 89 -29.42 -13.07 -23.27
CA HIS A 89 -29.19 -12.29 -22.06
C HIS A 89 -27.69 -12.29 -21.71
N TRP A 90 -27.13 -11.13 -21.37
CA TRP A 90 -25.69 -10.89 -21.14
C TRP A 90 -24.78 -10.94 -22.38
N ASP A 91 -25.32 -10.95 -23.60
CA ASP A 91 -24.58 -10.67 -24.83
C ASP A 91 -25.15 -9.45 -25.54
N ASP A 92 -24.42 -8.92 -26.52
CA ASP A 92 -24.90 -7.79 -27.32
C ASP A 92 -26.13 -8.17 -28.16
N ALA A 93 -27.09 -7.26 -28.27
CA ALA A 93 -28.28 -7.47 -29.08
C ALA A 93 -28.08 -6.89 -30.48
N LEU A 94 -28.41 -7.67 -31.51
CA LEU A 94 -28.37 -7.23 -32.92
C LEU A 94 -29.80 -7.16 -33.47
N PRO A 95 -30.10 -6.22 -34.40
CA PRO A 95 -29.17 -5.35 -35.13
C PRO A 95 -28.80 -4.01 -34.44
N LEU A 96 -27.62 -3.48 -34.73
CA LEU A 96 -27.17 -2.14 -34.32
C LEU A 96 -27.92 -1.03 -35.07
N ALA A 97 -28.11 0.13 -34.46
CA ALA A 97 -28.66 1.30 -35.16
C ALA A 97 -27.69 1.80 -36.25
N LEU A 98 -28.10 1.71 -37.51
CA LEU A 98 -27.27 1.99 -38.69
C LEU A 98 -28.07 2.72 -39.77
N ARG A 99 -27.36 3.45 -40.63
CA ARG A 99 -27.95 4.05 -41.82
C ARG A 99 -27.80 3.11 -43.01
N VAL A 100 -28.87 2.41 -43.37
CA VAL A 100 -28.89 1.42 -44.45
C VAL A 100 -29.80 1.94 -45.56
N ASP A 101 -29.28 1.94 -46.79
CA ASP A 101 -29.99 2.40 -47.99
C ASP A 101 -30.57 3.82 -47.85
N GLY A 102 -29.80 4.71 -47.19
CA GLY A 102 -30.14 6.13 -47.01
C GLY A 102 -31.08 6.45 -45.85
N GLN A 103 -31.74 5.44 -45.26
CA GLN A 103 -32.66 5.58 -44.12
C GLN A 103 -32.01 5.16 -42.80
N GLU A 104 -32.36 5.84 -41.71
CA GLU A 104 -31.95 5.43 -40.37
C GLU A 104 -32.79 4.22 -39.93
N ARG A 105 -32.12 3.08 -39.74
CA ARG A 105 -32.72 1.84 -39.28
C ARG A 105 -32.32 1.63 -37.82
N ARG A 106 -33.28 1.20 -37.00
CA ARG A 106 -33.08 1.05 -35.56
C ARG A 106 -33.59 -0.28 -35.05
N TYR A 107 -33.10 -0.67 -33.88
CA TYR A 107 -33.40 -1.93 -33.21
C TYR A 107 -34.91 -2.12 -32.99
N GLU A 108 -35.64 -1.05 -32.67
CA GLU A 108 -37.07 -1.05 -32.33
C GLU A 108 -38.01 -1.41 -33.51
N GLN A 109 -37.48 -1.60 -34.73
CA GLN A 109 -38.27 -2.08 -35.88
C GLN A 109 -38.66 -3.56 -35.74
N TYR A 110 -38.06 -4.28 -34.79
CA TYR A 110 -38.32 -5.69 -34.54
C TYR A 110 -38.88 -5.88 -33.13
N LYS A 111 -39.61 -6.98 -32.93
CA LYS A 111 -39.96 -7.44 -31.58
C LYS A 111 -38.79 -8.25 -31.04
N HIS A 112 -38.54 -8.20 -29.74
CA HIS A 112 -37.43 -8.92 -29.14
C HIS A 112 -37.90 -9.82 -28.01
N VAL A 113 -37.34 -11.02 -27.97
CA VAL A 113 -37.46 -11.93 -26.82
C VAL A 113 -36.06 -12.26 -26.33
N GLU A 114 -35.90 -12.31 -25.02
CA GLU A 114 -34.60 -12.51 -24.40
C GLU A 114 -34.40 -13.97 -24.00
N MET A 115 -33.26 -14.55 -24.36
CA MET A 115 -32.86 -15.90 -24.01
C MET A 115 -31.94 -15.84 -22.80
N ALA A 116 -32.49 -16.04 -21.60
CA ALA A 116 -31.75 -16.01 -20.33
C ALA A 116 -30.85 -17.24 -20.11
N ASN A 117 -29.95 -17.50 -21.05
CA ASN A 117 -29.18 -18.75 -21.16
C ASN A 117 -28.13 -18.93 -20.05
N TYR A 118 -27.71 -17.88 -19.33
CA TYR A 118 -26.79 -17.99 -18.18
C TYR A 118 -27.44 -18.36 -16.84
N GLU A 119 -28.76 -18.18 -16.71
CA GLU A 119 -29.50 -18.49 -15.48
C GLU A 119 -29.40 -19.97 -15.14
N ASP A 120 -29.53 -20.35 -13.86
CA ASP A 120 -29.43 -21.76 -13.49
C ASP A 120 -30.54 -22.60 -14.17
N ASP A 121 -30.14 -23.75 -14.74
CA ASP A 121 -31.07 -24.64 -15.45
C ASP A 121 -32.12 -25.23 -14.50
N ASN A 122 -33.39 -25.02 -14.83
CA ASN A 122 -34.55 -25.52 -14.09
C ASN A 122 -35.79 -25.59 -15.03
N GLN A 123 -36.90 -26.10 -14.51
CA GLN A 123 -38.16 -26.22 -15.26
C GLN A 123 -38.63 -24.87 -15.85
N THR A 124 -38.58 -23.80 -15.05
CA THR A 124 -38.97 -22.45 -15.48
C THR A 124 -38.15 -21.97 -16.68
N LYS A 125 -36.84 -22.26 -16.68
CA LYS A 125 -35.95 -21.90 -17.80
C LYS A 125 -36.27 -22.71 -19.06
N LEU A 126 -36.57 -24.00 -18.94
CA LEU A 126 -37.00 -24.81 -20.09
C LEU A 126 -38.29 -24.24 -20.70
N ASP A 127 -39.28 -23.91 -19.86
CA ASP A 127 -40.54 -23.32 -20.32
C ASP A 127 -40.31 -21.95 -20.97
N MET A 128 -39.39 -21.13 -20.46
CA MET A 128 -38.98 -19.88 -21.09
C MET A 128 -38.34 -20.12 -22.46
N ILE A 129 -37.39 -21.05 -22.59
CA ILE A 129 -36.73 -21.37 -23.86
C ILE A 129 -37.77 -21.81 -24.90
N VAL A 130 -38.66 -22.76 -24.53
CA VAL A 130 -39.71 -23.25 -25.44
C VAL A 130 -40.63 -22.12 -25.85
N ASN A 131 -41.15 -21.33 -24.89
CA ASN A 131 -42.08 -20.24 -25.18
C ASN A 131 -41.46 -19.13 -26.04
N ASN A 132 -40.18 -18.80 -25.81
CA ASN A 132 -39.49 -17.77 -26.58
C ASN A 132 -39.17 -18.26 -27.99
N LEU A 133 -38.78 -19.53 -28.17
CA LEU A 133 -38.59 -20.12 -29.49
C LEU A 133 -39.89 -20.22 -30.28
N GLN A 134 -41.04 -20.45 -29.63
CA GLN A 134 -42.35 -20.39 -30.31
C GLN A 134 -42.64 -19.00 -30.87
N LYS A 135 -42.30 -17.94 -30.13
CA LYS A 135 -42.52 -16.55 -30.54
C LYS A 135 -41.49 -16.03 -31.55
N ALA A 136 -40.26 -16.55 -31.51
CA ALA A 136 -39.15 -16.04 -32.32
C ALA A 136 -39.25 -16.46 -33.79
N ASP A 137 -39.11 -15.51 -34.71
CA ASP A 137 -38.95 -15.77 -36.14
C ASP A 137 -37.46 -15.99 -36.49
N TYR A 138 -36.57 -15.35 -35.72
CA TYR A 138 -35.12 -15.46 -35.84
C TYR A 138 -34.45 -15.64 -34.47
N VAL A 139 -33.36 -16.40 -34.42
CA VAL A 139 -32.44 -16.45 -33.26
C VAL A 139 -31.13 -15.84 -33.71
N VAL A 140 -30.66 -14.82 -32.99
CA VAL A 140 -29.40 -14.14 -33.28
C VAL A 140 -28.44 -14.35 -32.13
N LEU A 141 -27.28 -14.95 -32.44
CA LEU A 141 -26.16 -15.09 -31.53
C LEU A 141 -25.14 -14.03 -31.94
N ALA A 142 -24.95 -12.98 -31.14
CA ALA A 142 -24.06 -11.88 -31.52
C ALA A 142 -22.58 -12.29 -31.45
N THR A 143 -22.24 -13.20 -30.53
CA THR A 143 -20.88 -13.67 -30.32
C THR A 143 -20.84 -15.18 -30.04
N ASN A 144 -19.64 -15.73 -29.87
CA ASN A 144 -19.45 -17.10 -29.40
C ASN A 144 -19.48 -17.27 -27.87
N ARG A 145 -19.70 -16.19 -27.11
CA ARG A 145 -19.58 -16.16 -25.65
C ARG A 145 -20.35 -17.28 -24.96
N LEU A 146 -21.64 -17.44 -25.25
CA LEU A 146 -22.47 -18.39 -24.51
C LEU A 146 -22.37 -19.81 -25.07
N TYR A 147 -22.41 -19.97 -26.40
CA TYR A 147 -22.35 -21.31 -27.00
C TYR A 147 -20.95 -21.94 -26.94
N ASP A 148 -19.88 -21.15 -26.78
CA ASP A 148 -18.54 -21.71 -26.49
C ASP A 148 -18.42 -22.12 -25.02
N THR A 149 -18.98 -21.35 -24.08
CA THR A 149 -18.74 -21.56 -22.63
C THR A 149 -19.69 -22.54 -21.96
N ILE A 150 -21.00 -22.42 -22.21
CA ILE A 150 -22.03 -23.14 -21.46
C ILE A 150 -22.03 -24.66 -21.75
N PRO A 151 -21.91 -25.13 -23.00
CA PRO A 151 -21.89 -26.57 -23.29
C PRO A 151 -20.77 -27.36 -22.62
N ARG A 152 -19.65 -26.68 -22.28
CA ARG A 152 -18.52 -27.27 -21.55
C ARG A 152 -18.87 -27.60 -20.10
N LEU A 153 -19.87 -26.93 -19.55
CA LEU A 153 -20.42 -27.14 -18.21
C LEU A 153 -21.73 -27.93 -18.27
N GLY A 154 -21.77 -28.97 -19.11
CA GLY A 154 -22.99 -29.74 -19.38
C GLY A 154 -23.65 -30.36 -18.14
N ASP A 155 -22.88 -30.64 -17.09
CA ASP A 155 -23.45 -31.11 -15.82
C ASP A 155 -24.23 -30.01 -15.09
N ARG A 156 -23.78 -28.75 -15.20
CA ARG A 156 -24.44 -27.58 -14.59
C ARG A 156 -25.60 -27.06 -15.43
N TYR A 157 -25.43 -27.07 -16.75
CA TYR A 157 -26.38 -26.50 -17.70
C TYR A 157 -26.85 -27.53 -18.75
N PRO A 158 -27.49 -28.64 -18.34
CA PRO A 158 -27.91 -29.69 -19.27
C PRO A 158 -28.99 -29.26 -20.26
N ILE A 159 -29.93 -28.38 -19.86
CA ILE A 159 -30.99 -27.84 -20.72
C ILE A 159 -30.35 -26.91 -21.76
N THR A 160 -29.51 -25.98 -21.32
CA THR A 160 -28.91 -24.97 -22.21
C THR A 160 -27.87 -25.57 -23.16
N LYS A 161 -27.08 -26.55 -22.68
CA LYS A 161 -26.24 -27.37 -23.56
C LYS A 161 -27.08 -28.04 -24.64
N ARG A 162 -28.18 -28.69 -24.25
CA ARG A 162 -29.07 -29.37 -25.19
C ARG A 162 -29.71 -28.41 -26.20
N TYR A 163 -30.04 -27.20 -25.77
CA TYR A 163 -30.53 -26.14 -26.64
C TYR A 163 -29.54 -25.82 -27.76
N TYR A 164 -28.26 -25.57 -27.46
CA TYR A 164 -27.26 -25.32 -28.51
C TYR A 164 -27.02 -26.54 -29.39
N GLU A 165 -26.93 -27.75 -28.83
CA GLU A 165 -26.79 -28.97 -29.63
C GLU A 165 -27.91 -29.10 -30.67
N LEU A 166 -29.16 -28.86 -30.28
CA LEU A 166 -30.32 -28.96 -31.15
C LEU A 166 -30.41 -27.77 -32.14
N LEU A 167 -30.07 -26.55 -31.70
CA LEU A 167 -30.04 -25.36 -32.56
C LEU A 167 -29.02 -25.52 -33.69
N PHE A 168 -27.78 -25.88 -33.36
CA PHE A 168 -26.71 -26.05 -34.34
C PHE A 168 -26.88 -27.29 -35.21
N ALA A 169 -27.59 -28.32 -34.72
CA ALA A 169 -28.01 -29.46 -35.53
C ALA A 169 -29.24 -29.18 -36.43
N GLY A 170 -29.86 -28.00 -36.31
CA GLY A 170 -31.08 -27.64 -37.05
C GLY A 170 -32.35 -28.36 -36.59
N LYS A 171 -32.32 -29.04 -35.44
CA LYS A 171 -33.43 -29.86 -34.92
C LYS A 171 -34.50 -29.04 -34.19
N LEU A 172 -34.24 -27.77 -33.88
CA LEU A 172 -35.23 -26.86 -33.28
C LEU A 172 -36.12 -26.16 -34.32
N GLY A 173 -36.05 -26.55 -35.60
CA GLY A 173 -36.81 -25.91 -36.67
C GLY A 173 -36.19 -24.58 -37.15
N PHE A 174 -34.92 -24.33 -36.81
CA PHE A 174 -34.17 -23.14 -37.20
C PHE A 174 -32.98 -23.50 -38.09
N LYS A 175 -32.73 -22.70 -39.14
CA LYS A 175 -31.61 -22.88 -40.07
C LYS A 175 -30.72 -21.64 -40.08
N LEU A 176 -29.40 -21.83 -40.06
CA LEU A 176 -28.44 -20.72 -40.19
C LEU A 176 -28.56 -20.11 -41.59
N VAL A 177 -28.88 -18.82 -41.66
CA VAL A 177 -29.11 -18.07 -42.92
C VAL A 177 -28.09 -16.96 -43.15
N ALA A 178 -27.42 -16.48 -42.10
CA ALA A 178 -26.32 -15.53 -42.22
C ALA A 178 -25.28 -15.71 -41.13
N ALA A 179 -24.02 -15.46 -41.47
CA ALA A 179 -22.89 -15.41 -40.55
C ALA A 179 -21.85 -14.43 -41.06
N ALA A 180 -21.13 -13.77 -40.16
CA ALA A 180 -19.97 -12.95 -40.49
C ALA A 180 -18.83 -13.28 -39.54
N ALA A 181 -17.59 -13.20 -40.04
CA ALA A 181 -16.39 -13.34 -39.22
C ALA A 181 -15.26 -12.53 -39.85
N THR A 182 -14.41 -11.97 -39.00
CA THR A 182 -13.14 -11.35 -39.39
C THR A 182 -12.03 -12.10 -38.67
N TYR A 183 -10.90 -12.34 -39.31
CA TYR A 183 -9.78 -13.06 -38.69
C TYR A 183 -8.48 -12.25 -38.83
N PRO A 184 -7.54 -12.32 -37.86
CA PRO A 184 -6.22 -11.76 -38.02
C PRO A 184 -5.55 -12.29 -39.29
N SER A 185 -5.19 -11.40 -40.22
CA SER A 185 -4.65 -11.79 -41.52
C SER A 185 -3.57 -10.84 -42.00
N LEU A 186 -2.47 -11.37 -42.53
CA LEU A 186 -1.39 -10.60 -43.12
C LEU A 186 -0.73 -11.38 -44.25
N PHE A 187 -0.46 -10.71 -45.39
CA PHE A 187 0.21 -11.30 -46.57
C PHE A 187 -0.44 -12.61 -47.09
N GLY A 188 -1.77 -12.72 -47.04
CA GLY A 188 -2.49 -13.92 -47.51
C GLY A 188 -2.42 -15.13 -46.55
N VAL A 189 -1.89 -14.93 -45.35
CA VAL A 189 -1.93 -15.89 -44.24
C VAL A 189 -2.97 -15.42 -43.22
N THR A 190 -3.95 -16.27 -42.94
CA THR A 190 -5.05 -16.00 -42.01
C THR A 190 -4.89 -16.88 -40.78
N ILE A 191 -4.95 -16.26 -39.60
CA ILE A 191 -4.92 -16.96 -38.31
C ILE A 191 -6.35 -17.11 -37.84
N MET A 192 -6.85 -18.33 -37.87
CA MET A 192 -8.23 -18.64 -37.56
C MET A 192 -8.31 -19.38 -36.23
N ASN A 193 -9.34 -19.06 -35.45
CA ASN A 193 -9.68 -19.76 -34.22
C ASN A 193 -10.90 -20.68 -34.46
N ASP A 194 -10.97 -21.79 -33.75
CA ASP A 194 -12.08 -22.73 -33.80
C ASP A 194 -12.91 -22.69 -32.51
N THR A 195 -14.10 -22.10 -32.61
CA THR A 195 -15.05 -21.92 -31.49
C THR A 195 -16.00 -23.10 -31.32
N PHE A 196 -15.88 -24.18 -32.10
CA PHE A 196 -16.78 -25.35 -32.06
C PHE A 196 -16.12 -26.61 -31.50
N VAL A 197 -14.80 -26.71 -31.58
CA VAL A 197 -14.05 -27.91 -31.16
C VAL A 197 -14.21 -28.20 -29.67
N ASP A 198 -14.03 -27.20 -28.81
CA ASP A 198 -14.09 -27.36 -27.35
C ASP A 198 -15.51 -27.59 -26.81
N PRO A 199 -16.57 -26.86 -27.24
CA PRO A 199 -17.94 -27.15 -26.81
C PRO A 199 -18.54 -28.41 -27.47
N LYS A 200 -17.84 -29.04 -28.43
CA LYS A 200 -18.27 -30.23 -29.18
C LYS A 200 -19.61 -30.05 -29.89
N LEU A 201 -19.88 -28.84 -30.37
CA LEU A 201 -21.10 -28.53 -31.12
C LEU A 201 -20.93 -28.88 -32.61
N PRO A 202 -22.01 -29.33 -33.29
CA PRO A 202 -21.97 -29.55 -34.72
C PRO A 202 -21.73 -28.23 -35.46
N ARG A 203 -20.71 -28.17 -36.31
CA ARG A 203 -20.38 -26.97 -37.09
C ARG A 203 -21.32 -26.84 -38.29
N PRO A 204 -22.12 -25.77 -38.42
CA PRO A 204 -22.98 -25.58 -39.58
C PRO A 204 -22.18 -25.46 -40.87
N ALA A 205 -22.59 -26.18 -41.92
CA ALA A 205 -21.89 -26.19 -43.22
C ALA A 205 -21.75 -24.79 -43.85
N ALA A 206 -22.73 -23.90 -43.60
CA ALA A 206 -22.73 -22.52 -44.10
C ALA A 206 -21.58 -21.65 -43.56
N LEU A 207 -20.94 -22.03 -42.44
CA LEU A 207 -19.76 -21.32 -41.92
C LEU A 207 -18.49 -21.53 -42.75
N SER A 208 -18.50 -22.47 -43.70
CA SER A 208 -17.37 -22.61 -44.63
C SER A 208 -17.21 -21.37 -45.52
N GLN A 209 -18.28 -20.57 -45.68
CA GLN A 209 -18.28 -19.35 -46.47
C GLN A 209 -17.63 -18.15 -45.76
N THR A 210 -17.37 -18.24 -44.45
CA THR A 210 -16.74 -17.16 -43.67
C THR A 210 -15.21 -17.26 -43.65
N VAL A 211 -14.62 -18.30 -44.25
CA VAL A 211 -13.17 -18.49 -44.30
C VAL A 211 -12.57 -17.74 -45.50
N PRO A 212 -11.65 -16.78 -45.29
CA PRO A 212 -11.03 -16.04 -46.39
C PRO A 212 -10.13 -16.92 -47.28
N PRO A 213 -9.96 -16.61 -48.57
CA PRO A 213 -9.03 -17.32 -49.45
C PRO A 213 -7.57 -17.07 -49.05
N GLY A 214 -6.73 -18.12 -48.99
CA GLY A 214 -5.31 -18.02 -48.63
C GLY A 214 -4.81 -19.18 -47.78
N LEU A 215 -3.61 -19.05 -47.21
CA LEU A 215 -3.08 -20.02 -46.25
C LEU A 215 -3.74 -19.79 -44.89
N VAL A 216 -4.50 -20.77 -44.39
CA VAL A 216 -5.16 -20.68 -43.08
C VAL A 216 -4.37 -21.47 -42.06
N ILE A 217 -3.95 -20.79 -40.99
CA ILE A 217 -3.36 -21.40 -39.80
C ILE A 217 -4.46 -21.44 -38.74
N ASN A 218 -4.99 -22.63 -38.48
CA ASN A 218 -5.92 -22.84 -37.38
C ASN A 218 -5.15 -23.08 -36.07
N LEU A 219 -5.22 -22.13 -35.14
CA LEU A 219 -4.55 -22.24 -33.83
C LEU A 219 -5.40 -22.94 -32.77
N GLY A 220 -6.54 -23.51 -33.16
CA GLY A 220 -7.49 -24.11 -32.24
C GLY A 220 -8.26 -23.04 -31.49
N LYS A 221 -8.48 -23.26 -30.20
CA LYS A 221 -9.27 -22.35 -29.38
C LYS A 221 -8.46 -21.11 -28.97
N ALA A 222 -9.05 -19.94 -29.14
CA ALA A 222 -8.57 -18.70 -28.52
C ALA A 222 -9.36 -18.37 -27.25
N ASP A 223 -8.73 -17.63 -26.34
CA ASP A 223 -9.41 -17.06 -25.18
C ASP A 223 -10.51 -16.09 -25.62
N GLU A 224 -11.63 -16.08 -24.87
CA GLU A 224 -12.81 -15.26 -25.15
C GLU A 224 -12.45 -13.79 -25.38
N SER A 225 -11.46 -13.28 -24.63
CA SER A 225 -11.01 -11.90 -24.71
C SER A 225 -10.55 -11.47 -26.11
N PHE A 226 -10.11 -12.43 -26.94
CA PHE A 226 -9.67 -12.15 -28.30
C PHE A 226 -10.78 -12.30 -29.33
N THR A 227 -11.73 -13.24 -29.15
CA THR A 227 -12.74 -13.54 -30.17
C THR A 227 -14.04 -12.77 -30.00
N VAL A 228 -14.43 -12.43 -28.77
CA VAL A 228 -15.75 -11.84 -28.52
C VAL A 228 -15.78 -10.33 -28.77
N TYR A 229 -14.70 -9.63 -28.48
CA TYR A 229 -14.66 -8.16 -28.57
C TYR A 229 -14.11 -7.65 -29.89
N ASP A 230 -12.98 -8.20 -30.35
CA ASP A 230 -12.26 -7.63 -31.49
C ASP A 230 -12.74 -8.18 -32.84
N HIS A 231 -13.14 -9.45 -32.88
CA HIS A 231 -13.60 -10.12 -34.09
C HIS A 231 -14.66 -11.20 -33.82
N PRO A 232 -15.85 -10.80 -33.31
CA PRO A 232 -16.93 -11.73 -33.02
C PRO A 232 -17.42 -12.46 -34.28
N MET A 233 -18.03 -13.63 -34.06
CA MET A 233 -18.70 -14.40 -35.10
C MET A 233 -20.23 -14.41 -34.87
N PRO A 234 -20.93 -13.34 -35.27
CA PRO A 234 -22.38 -13.29 -35.19
C PRO A 234 -23.05 -14.28 -36.16
N LEU A 235 -24.10 -14.94 -35.68
CA LEU A 235 -24.86 -15.98 -36.38
C LEU A 235 -26.35 -15.66 -36.36
N VAL A 236 -27.02 -15.78 -37.51
CA VAL A 236 -28.47 -15.54 -37.65
C VAL A 236 -29.15 -16.81 -38.12
N PHE A 237 -30.04 -17.34 -37.28
CA PHE A 237 -30.86 -18.50 -37.59
C PHE A 237 -32.31 -18.06 -37.88
N GLN A 238 -32.89 -18.55 -38.97
CA GLN A 238 -34.28 -18.30 -39.34
C GLN A 238 -35.14 -19.52 -39.02
N LYS A 239 -36.34 -19.30 -38.48
CA LYS A 239 -37.33 -20.36 -38.31
C LYS A 239 -37.84 -20.85 -39.66
N VAL A 240 -37.72 -22.15 -39.91
CA VAL A 240 -38.15 -22.82 -41.15
C VAL A 240 -39.22 -23.88 -40.90
N GLU A 241 -39.37 -24.34 -39.65
CA GLU A 241 -40.33 -25.35 -39.25
C GLU A 241 -40.95 -24.99 -37.89
N ASN A 242 -42.27 -25.11 -37.78
CA ASN A 242 -42.98 -24.90 -36.52
C ASN A 242 -43.14 -26.23 -35.78
N ILE A 243 -42.31 -26.43 -34.76
CA ILE A 243 -42.40 -27.60 -33.87
C ILE A 243 -43.39 -27.29 -32.77
N THR A 244 -44.29 -28.23 -32.42
CA THR A 244 -45.25 -28.02 -31.33
C THR A 244 -44.51 -27.88 -29.98
N PRO A 245 -45.05 -27.14 -28.99
CA PRO A 245 -44.41 -27.01 -27.67
C PRO A 245 -44.16 -28.36 -26.98
N ASP A 246 -45.06 -29.33 -27.16
CA ASP A 246 -44.94 -30.65 -26.54
C ASP A 246 -43.86 -31.51 -27.23
N ASP A 247 -43.78 -31.49 -28.56
CA ASP A 247 -42.70 -32.15 -29.30
C ASP A 247 -41.34 -31.51 -28.98
N MET A 248 -41.30 -30.18 -28.86
CA MET A 248 -40.09 -29.45 -28.50
C MET A 248 -39.64 -29.84 -27.09
N ARG A 249 -40.54 -29.90 -26.10
CA ARG A 249 -40.23 -30.37 -24.74
C ARG A 249 -39.72 -31.81 -24.73
N ALA A 250 -40.27 -32.69 -25.57
CA ALA A 250 -39.80 -34.07 -25.69
C ALA A 250 -38.32 -34.16 -26.13
N MET A 251 -37.83 -33.20 -26.93
CA MET A 251 -36.41 -33.14 -27.33
C MET A 251 -35.45 -32.80 -26.18
N PHE A 252 -35.96 -32.25 -25.07
CA PHE A 252 -35.25 -31.92 -23.84
C PHE A 252 -35.47 -32.97 -22.72
N ALA A 253 -36.07 -34.13 -23.02
CA ALA A 253 -36.33 -35.16 -22.03
C ALA A 253 -35.07 -35.55 -21.23
N GLY A 254 -35.20 -35.66 -19.90
CA GLY A 254 -34.10 -36.00 -19.00
C GLY A 254 -33.21 -34.83 -18.57
N THR A 255 -33.31 -33.65 -19.21
CA THR A 255 -32.43 -32.51 -18.90
C THR A 255 -32.83 -31.78 -17.62
N VAL A 256 -34.13 -31.74 -17.29
CA VAL A 256 -34.62 -31.12 -16.04
C VAL A 256 -34.21 -31.95 -14.84
N GLU A 257 -34.33 -33.28 -14.92
CA GLU A 257 -33.88 -34.19 -13.88
C GLU A 257 -32.36 -34.09 -13.68
N ALA A 258 -31.59 -34.00 -14.76
CA ALA A 258 -30.13 -33.81 -14.69
C ALA A 258 -29.77 -32.48 -14.00
N ALA A 259 -30.49 -31.40 -14.28
CA ALA A 259 -30.26 -30.09 -13.66
C ALA A 259 -30.57 -30.13 -12.16
N GLN A 260 -31.70 -30.75 -11.77
CA GLN A 260 -32.06 -30.95 -10.37
C GLN A 260 -31.03 -31.81 -9.63
N GLN A 261 -30.56 -32.90 -10.23
CA GLN A 261 -29.50 -33.73 -9.64
C GLN A 261 -28.20 -32.97 -9.45
N TYR A 262 -27.81 -32.11 -10.39
CA TYR A 262 -26.65 -31.23 -10.22
C TYR A 262 -26.84 -30.24 -9.08
N GLN A 263 -28.01 -29.61 -8.94
CA GLN A 263 -28.29 -28.72 -7.81
C GLN A 263 -28.24 -29.45 -6.46
N ILE A 264 -28.80 -30.67 -6.39
CA ILE A 264 -28.71 -31.53 -5.21
C ILE A 264 -27.25 -31.88 -4.90
N ARG A 265 -26.46 -32.30 -5.90
CA ARG A 265 -25.02 -32.57 -5.72
C ARG A 265 -24.25 -31.31 -5.29
N ARG A 266 -24.58 -30.13 -5.81
CA ARG A 266 -23.97 -28.85 -5.45
C ARG A 266 -24.29 -28.43 -4.01
N GLN A 267 -25.54 -28.64 -3.58
CA GLN A 267 -25.99 -28.39 -2.20
C GLN A 267 -25.35 -29.40 -1.22
N GLN A 268 -25.26 -30.67 -1.60
CA GLN A 268 -24.59 -31.72 -0.82
C GLN A 268 -23.06 -31.58 -0.79
N ALA A 269 -22.45 -31.09 -1.88
CA ALA A 269 -21.02 -30.85 -1.99
C ALA A 269 -20.58 -29.47 -1.44
N GLY A 270 -21.52 -28.67 -0.94
CA GLY A 270 -21.25 -27.38 -0.30
C GLY A 270 -20.38 -26.46 -1.16
N GLY A 271 -20.86 -26.03 -2.33
CA GLY A 271 -20.38 -24.82 -3.02
C GLY A 271 -18.85 -24.66 -3.14
N ARG A 272 -18.09 -25.74 -3.32
CA ARG A 272 -16.63 -25.67 -3.47
C ARG A 272 -16.28 -25.12 -4.86
N ALA A 273 -16.07 -23.80 -4.94
CA ALA A 273 -15.05 -23.23 -5.82
C ALA A 273 -13.72 -23.99 -5.63
N PRO A 274 -12.82 -24.08 -6.63
CA PRO A 274 -11.59 -24.84 -6.51
C PRO A 274 -10.90 -24.47 -5.20
N ALA A 275 -10.60 -25.50 -4.40
CA ALA A 275 -10.15 -25.36 -3.03
C ALA A 275 -8.98 -24.36 -2.95
N ARG A 276 -9.27 -23.11 -2.56
CA ARG A 276 -8.32 -22.34 -1.79
C ARG A 276 -8.05 -23.17 -0.54
N ALA A 277 -6.77 -23.29 -0.18
CA ALA A 277 -6.29 -24.00 1.00
C ALA A 277 -7.28 -23.85 2.17
N PRO A 278 -7.54 -24.90 2.97
CA PRO A 278 -8.54 -24.87 4.04
C PRO A 278 -8.43 -23.54 4.79
N SER A 279 -9.44 -22.69 4.67
CA SER A 279 -9.42 -21.39 5.31
C SER A 279 -9.28 -21.64 6.80
N LYS A 280 -8.38 -20.90 7.46
CA LYS A 280 -8.36 -20.92 8.93
C LYS A 280 -9.78 -20.63 9.41
N THR A 281 -10.24 -21.35 10.42
CA THR A 281 -11.57 -21.10 10.99
C THR A 281 -11.67 -19.71 11.60
N PHE A 282 -10.52 -19.09 11.92
CA PHE A 282 -10.39 -17.81 12.60
C PHE A 282 -11.17 -17.74 13.92
N LEU A 283 -11.44 -18.91 14.52
CA LEU A 283 -12.10 -19.09 15.80
C LEU A 283 -11.07 -19.35 16.90
N MET A 284 -11.33 -18.82 18.09
CA MET A 284 -10.52 -19.11 19.27
C MET A 284 -10.82 -20.52 19.80
N SER A 285 -9.81 -21.16 20.39
CA SER A 285 -10.04 -22.36 21.22
C SER A 285 -10.85 -22.00 22.47
N ASP A 286 -11.67 -22.92 22.97
CA ASP A 286 -12.53 -22.68 24.15
C ASP A 286 -11.78 -22.25 25.41
N SER A 287 -10.53 -22.69 25.60
CA SER A 287 -9.70 -22.25 26.74
C SER A 287 -9.35 -20.76 26.64
N VAL A 288 -8.96 -20.30 25.45
CA VAL A 288 -8.66 -18.89 25.17
C VAL A 288 -9.94 -18.06 25.29
N ARG A 289 -11.04 -18.49 24.66
CA ARG A 289 -12.33 -17.80 24.77
C ARG A 289 -12.75 -17.60 26.23
N ARG A 290 -12.74 -18.66 27.04
CA ARG A 290 -13.05 -18.56 28.48
C ARG A 290 -12.10 -17.64 29.23
N ALA A 291 -10.81 -17.61 28.88
CA ALA A 291 -9.86 -16.67 29.48
C ALA A 291 -10.16 -15.19 29.11
N GLN A 292 -10.65 -14.93 27.89
CA GLN A 292 -11.12 -13.59 27.52
C GLN A 292 -12.41 -13.21 28.27
N GLU A 293 -13.34 -14.15 28.40
CA GLU A 293 -14.62 -13.96 29.09
C GLU A 293 -14.48 -13.85 30.62
N ALA A 294 -13.39 -14.35 31.22
CA ALA A 294 -13.13 -14.28 32.66
C ALA A 294 -12.48 -12.96 33.13
N GLY A 295 -12.25 -12.01 32.22
CA GLY A 295 -11.63 -10.72 32.55
C GLY A 295 -12.44 -9.88 33.55
N GLY A 296 -11.80 -8.86 34.14
CA GLY A 296 -12.50 -7.90 35.00
C GLY A 296 -13.48 -6.99 34.24
N THR A 297 -14.20 -6.14 34.97
CA THR A 297 -15.01 -5.08 34.34
C THR A 297 -14.11 -4.06 33.65
N TYR A 298 -14.65 -3.35 32.66
CA TYR A 298 -13.93 -2.28 31.98
C TYR A 298 -13.41 -1.23 32.98
N MET A 299 -14.23 -0.82 33.96
CA MET A 299 -13.85 0.16 34.98
C MET A 299 -12.77 -0.34 35.96
N ALA A 300 -12.66 -1.66 36.16
CA ALA A 300 -11.56 -2.24 36.94
C ALA A 300 -10.23 -2.14 36.20
N LEU A 301 -10.25 -2.21 34.86
CA LEU A 301 -9.07 -2.08 34.02
C LEU A 301 -8.70 -0.62 33.73
N PHE A 302 -9.71 0.24 33.56
CA PHE A 302 -9.58 1.62 33.11
C PHE A 302 -10.38 2.55 34.02
N ASN A 303 -9.84 2.88 35.19
CA ASN A 303 -10.54 3.68 36.19
C ASN A 303 -10.51 5.18 35.83
N PRO A 304 -11.65 5.81 35.43
CA PRO A 304 -11.68 7.22 35.04
C PRO A 304 -11.29 8.19 36.17
N ALA A 305 -11.37 7.74 37.44
CA ALA A 305 -11.04 8.56 38.60
C ALA A 305 -9.54 8.61 38.93
N ASN A 306 -8.70 7.77 38.30
CA ASN A 306 -7.27 7.72 38.58
C ASN A 306 -6.54 9.01 38.15
N LEU A 307 -5.35 9.25 38.72
CA LEU A 307 -4.57 10.46 38.44
C LEU A 307 -4.18 10.57 36.96
N ALA A 308 -3.92 9.43 36.31
CA ALA A 308 -3.61 9.39 34.89
C ALA A 308 -4.76 9.98 34.05
N ASN A 309 -6.03 9.65 34.32
CA ASN A 309 -7.18 10.21 33.61
C ASN A 309 -7.50 11.66 34.02
N ARG A 310 -7.09 12.12 35.21
CA ARG A 310 -7.22 13.53 35.63
C ARG A 310 -6.20 14.45 34.97
N LEU A 311 -4.97 13.96 34.76
CA LEU A 311 -3.87 14.67 34.10
C LEU A 311 -3.34 13.86 32.91
N PRO A 312 -4.18 13.59 31.90
CA PRO A 312 -3.90 12.60 30.86
C PRO A 312 -2.68 12.94 30.02
N VAL A 313 -2.51 14.20 29.66
CA VAL A 313 -1.37 14.67 28.87
C VAL A 313 -0.04 14.45 29.61
N LEU A 314 0.01 14.79 30.91
CA LEU A 314 1.24 14.71 31.71
C LEU A 314 1.69 13.26 31.92
N PHE A 315 0.78 12.39 32.36
CA PHE A 315 1.12 10.99 32.65
C PHE A 315 1.45 10.21 31.37
N TRP A 316 0.79 10.52 30.26
CA TRP A 316 1.11 9.90 28.96
C TRP A 316 2.49 10.30 28.47
N TRP A 317 2.81 11.60 28.49
CA TRP A 317 4.13 12.11 28.15
C TRP A 317 5.22 11.52 29.06
N LEU A 318 5.00 11.52 30.38
CA LEU A 318 5.94 10.97 31.35
C LEU A 318 6.20 9.48 31.13
N ALA A 319 5.16 8.69 30.82
CA ALA A 319 5.33 7.27 30.55
C ALA A 319 6.23 7.02 29.33
N VAL A 320 6.04 7.79 28.26
CA VAL A 320 6.87 7.70 27.05
C VAL A 320 8.31 8.12 27.35
N GLU A 321 8.52 9.20 28.10
CA GLU A 321 9.87 9.64 28.48
C GLU A 321 10.59 8.62 29.37
N LEU A 322 9.90 8.03 30.34
CA LEU A 322 10.48 7.00 31.21
C LEU A 322 10.84 5.73 30.43
N ILE A 323 9.99 5.31 29.48
CA ILE A 323 10.29 4.19 28.57
C ILE A 323 11.50 4.51 27.69
N ALA A 324 11.57 5.72 27.13
CA ALA A 324 12.70 6.16 26.32
C ALA A 324 14.00 6.22 27.13
N LEU A 325 13.94 6.73 28.37
CA LEU A 325 15.09 6.79 29.27
C LEU A 325 15.57 5.39 29.66
N ALA A 326 14.66 4.45 29.92
CA ALA A 326 15.00 3.06 30.20
C ALA A 326 15.67 2.39 29.00
N ALA A 327 15.28 2.74 27.77
CA ALA A 327 15.86 2.22 26.53
C ALA A 327 17.13 2.95 26.06
N LEU A 328 17.44 4.13 26.62
CA LEU A 328 18.54 4.98 26.18
C LEU A 328 19.91 4.31 26.15
N PRO A 329 20.32 3.50 27.16
CA PRO A 329 21.61 2.80 27.08
C PRO A 329 21.68 1.80 25.92
N ILE A 330 20.57 1.13 25.59
CA ILE A 330 20.49 0.23 24.43
C ILE A 330 20.60 1.05 23.14
N GLY A 331 19.84 2.13 23.02
CA GLY A 331 19.90 3.06 21.88
C GLY A 331 21.31 3.63 21.68
N PHE A 332 21.99 4.03 22.75
CA PHE A 332 23.35 4.58 22.73
C PHE A 332 24.38 3.61 22.12
N VAL A 333 24.23 2.31 22.39
CA VAL A 333 25.09 1.26 21.82
C VAL A 333 24.71 0.98 20.36
N VAL A 334 23.41 0.78 20.09
CA VAL A 334 22.91 0.43 18.75
C VAL A 334 23.20 1.54 17.74
N PHE A 335 22.90 2.79 18.08
CA PHE A 335 23.13 3.96 17.23
C PHE A 335 24.52 4.57 17.42
N GLY A 336 25.51 3.76 17.82
CA GLY A 336 26.84 4.25 18.15
C GLY A 336 27.58 4.96 17.02
N ASN A 337 27.17 4.78 15.76
CA ASN A 337 27.76 5.44 14.60
C ASN A 337 27.05 6.76 14.23
N LEU A 338 25.94 7.09 14.89
CA LEU A 338 25.22 8.35 14.72
C LEU A 338 25.77 9.43 15.68
N ARG A 339 25.76 10.69 15.23
CA ARG A 339 26.33 11.82 15.98
C ARG A 339 25.52 12.12 17.24
N ASP A 340 24.19 12.00 17.16
CA ASP A 340 23.26 12.15 18.28
C ASP A 340 23.04 10.86 19.07
N ARG A 341 23.78 9.78 18.76
CA ARG A 341 23.60 8.44 19.34
C ARG A 341 22.15 7.93 19.27
N GLY A 342 21.37 8.39 18.29
CA GLY A 342 19.97 8.01 18.09
C GLY A 342 19.05 8.41 19.25
N TYR A 343 19.35 9.50 19.96
CA TYR A 343 18.55 9.94 21.12
C TYR A 343 17.06 10.12 20.78
N GLY A 344 16.72 10.78 19.67
CA GLY A 344 15.33 10.90 19.21
C GLY A 344 14.71 9.55 18.84
N LEU A 345 15.44 8.73 18.07
CA LEU A 345 15.02 7.39 17.62
C LEU A 345 14.75 6.42 18.78
N THR A 346 15.43 6.63 19.91
CA THR A 346 15.30 5.81 21.12
C THR A 346 13.88 5.85 21.69
N LYS A 347 13.12 6.94 21.51
CA LYS A 347 11.72 7.01 21.98
C LYS A 347 10.84 5.96 21.29
N ALA A 348 10.92 5.85 19.97
CA ALA A 348 10.19 4.82 19.21
C ALA A 348 10.73 3.41 19.49
N LEU A 349 12.07 3.27 19.57
CA LEU A 349 12.71 2.00 19.92
C LEU A 349 12.29 1.50 21.30
N GLY A 350 12.23 2.37 22.30
CA GLY A 350 11.87 2.03 23.67
C GLY A 350 10.45 1.45 23.76
N ILE A 351 9.50 2.04 23.03
CA ILE A 351 8.13 1.50 22.94
C ILE A 351 8.16 0.08 22.37
N LEU A 352 8.91 -0.18 21.27
CA LEU A 352 9.02 -1.53 20.71
C LEU A 352 9.66 -2.53 21.68
N LEU A 353 10.77 -2.14 22.33
CA LEU A 353 11.51 -3.00 23.24
C LEU A 353 10.69 -3.38 24.48
N VAL A 354 9.92 -2.44 25.04
CA VAL A 354 9.07 -2.69 26.22
C VAL A 354 7.81 -3.47 25.82
N ALA A 355 7.24 -3.21 24.64
CA ALA A 355 6.02 -3.87 24.18
C ALA A 355 6.25 -5.33 23.75
N PHE A 356 7.43 -5.68 23.27
CA PHE A 356 7.68 -6.99 22.71
C PHE A 356 7.57 -8.15 23.74
N PRO A 357 8.20 -8.12 24.94
CA PRO A 357 8.09 -9.20 25.91
C PRO A 357 6.66 -9.53 26.39
N PRO A 358 5.81 -8.55 26.80
CA PRO A 358 4.43 -8.85 27.18
C PRO A 358 3.60 -9.38 26.01
N TRP A 359 3.82 -8.90 24.79
CA TRP A 359 3.15 -9.45 23.60
C TRP A 359 3.54 -10.90 23.34
N LEU A 360 4.84 -11.19 23.33
CA LEU A 360 5.36 -12.51 23.03
C LEU A 360 4.89 -13.54 24.06
N THR A 361 5.03 -13.22 25.35
CA THR A 361 4.64 -14.14 26.43
C THR A 361 3.13 -14.37 26.49
N ALA A 362 2.31 -13.37 26.16
CA ALA A 362 0.86 -13.53 26.03
C ALA A 362 0.46 -14.29 24.75
N SER A 363 1.20 -14.14 23.65
CA SER A 363 0.98 -14.90 22.41
C SER A 363 1.35 -16.38 22.59
N LEU A 364 2.41 -16.66 23.35
CA LEU A 364 2.86 -18.00 23.71
C LEU A 364 2.07 -18.61 24.88
N ARG A 365 1.12 -17.88 25.46
CA ARG A 365 0.27 -18.31 26.60
C ARG A 365 1.08 -18.63 27.87
N LEU A 366 2.23 -17.99 28.05
CA LEU A 366 3.08 -18.15 29.23
C LEU A 366 2.68 -17.20 30.37
N ILE A 367 2.42 -15.93 30.02
CA ILE A 367 2.03 -14.88 30.97
C ILE A 367 0.88 -14.08 30.34
N PRO A 368 -0.24 -13.85 31.04
CA PRO A 368 -1.34 -13.06 30.50
C PRO A 368 -0.94 -11.59 30.34
N PHE A 369 -1.47 -10.95 29.30
CA PHE A 369 -1.30 -9.52 29.06
C PHE A 369 -1.92 -8.71 30.21
N SER A 370 -1.05 -8.10 31.01
CA SER A 370 -1.42 -7.42 32.25
C SER A 370 -0.39 -6.35 32.61
N ASN A 371 -0.69 -5.51 33.60
CA ASN A 371 0.26 -4.51 34.07
C ASN A 371 1.55 -5.16 34.59
N ARG A 372 1.47 -6.36 35.16
CA ARG A 372 2.63 -7.13 35.63
C ARG A 372 3.53 -7.58 34.49
N SER A 373 2.96 -8.08 33.39
CA SER A 373 3.76 -8.46 32.21
C SER A 373 4.42 -7.24 31.55
N ILE A 374 3.75 -6.08 31.56
CA ILE A 374 4.34 -4.83 31.06
C ILE A 374 5.49 -4.37 31.96
N MET A 375 5.32 -4.41 33.29
CA MET A 375 6.40 -4.12 34.25
C MET A 375 7.59 -5.06 34.09
N LEU A 376 7.35 -6.34 33.80
CA LEU A 376 8.42 -7.29 33.46
C LEU A 376 9.17 -6.85 32.20
N GLY A 377 8.47 -6.41 31.14
CA GLY A 377 9.09 -5.85 29.94
C GLY A 377 9.98 -4.65 30.24
N ILE A 378 9.49 -3.68 31.03
CA ILE A 378 10.29 -2.53 31.50
C ILE A 378 11.49 -3.00 32.32
N GLY A 379 11.30 -3.98 33.21
CA GLY A 379 12.38 -4.54 34.04
C GLY A 379 13.47 -5.23 33.22
N LEU A 380 13.12 -5.97 32.16
CA LEU A 380 14.08 -6.61 31.26
C LEU A 380 14.90 -5.58 30.48
N VAL A 381 14.23 -4.56 29.94
CA VAL A 381 14.90 -3.43 29.28
C VAL A 381 15.82 -2.70 30.27
N GLY A 382 15.32 -2.42 31.47
CA GLY A 382 16.07 -1.77 32.55
C GLY A 382 17.30 -2.57 33.00
N LEU A 383 17.19 -3.90 33.09
CA LEU A 383 18.30 -4.79 33.45
C LEU A 383 19.39 -4.78 32.38
N LEU A 384 19.02 -4.94 31.11
CA LEU A 384 19.97 -4.87 29.99
C LEU A 384 20.63 -3.49 29.92
N SER A 385 19.84 -2.43 30.08
CA SER A 385 20.32 -1.05 30.15
C SER A 385 21.27 -0.82 31.32
N GLY A 386 20.97 -1.37 32.51
CA GLY A 386 21.85 -1.30 33.68
C GLY A 386 23.20 -2.00 33.45
N MET A 387 23.21 -3.14 32.77
CA MET A 387 24.44 -3.83 32.38
C MET A 387 25.29 -2.99 31.40
N ILE A 388 24.64 -2.30 30.46
CA ILE A 388 25.32 -1.39 29.52
C ILE A 388 25.91 -0.19 30.27
N VAL A 389 25.11 0.48 31.11
CA VAL A 389 25.55 1.62 31.92
C VAL A 389 26.73 1.23 32.80
N TYR A 390 26.70 0.06 33.45
CA TYR A 390 27.81 -0.42 34.27
C TYR A 390 29.14 -0.48 33.49
N ARG A 391 29.10 -0.92 32.22
CA ARG A 391 30.28 -1.05 31.35
C ARG A 391 30.68 0.23 30.60
N ARG A 392 29.75 1.15 30.36
CA ARG A 392 29.91 2.33 29.49
C ARG A 392 29.60 3.67 30.17
N ARG A 393 29.49 3.70 31.51
CA ARG A 393 29.11 4.91 32.27
C ARG A 393 29.95 6.14 31.96
N ALA A 394 31.27 5.98 31.79
CA ALA A 394 32.17 7.10 31.51
C ALA A 394 31.86 7.73 30.14
N ASP A 395 31.75 6.89 29.10
CA ASP A 395 31.41 7.30 27.74
C ASP A 395 30.04 8.01 27.68
N MET A 396 29.06 7.46 28.39
CA MET A 396 27.70 8.02 28.44
C MET A 396 27.66 9.35 29.19
N LEU A 397 28.33 9.47 30.34
CA LEU A 397 28.38 10.72 31.09
C LEU A 397 29.13 11.82 30.32
N ALA A 398 30.19 11.46 29.60
CA ALA A 398 30.89 12.39 28.70
C ALA A 398 29.95 12.86 27.58
N TRP A 399 29.28 11.94 26.90
CA TRP A 399 28.32 12.26 25.85
C TRP A 399 27.16 13.14 26.35
N LEU A 400 26.59 12.85 27.53
CA LEU A 400 25.53 13.67 28.12
C LEU A 400 25.98 15.11 28.36
N ARG A 401 27.22 15.30 28.83
CA ARG A 401 27.80 16.64 29.03
C ARG A 401 28.04 17.37 27.71
N GLU A 402 28.59 16.67 26.72
CA GLU A 402 28.92 17.21 25.39
C GLU A 402 27.68 17.56 24.56
N GLN A 403 26.62 16.74 24.65
CA GLN A 403 25.43 16.85 23.81
C GLN A 403 24.19 17.37 24.56
N ARG A 404 24.32 17.87 25.79
CA ARG A 404 23.19 18.34 26.61
C ARG A 404 22.23 19.28 25.88
N TRP A 405 22.74 20.21 25.09
CA TRP A 405 21.90 21.17 24.36
C TRP A 405 21.18 20.54 23.17
N LEU A 406 21.82 19.58 22.49
CA LEU A 406 21.17 18.79 21.44
C LEU A 406 20.07 17.91 22.04
N ILE A 407 20.33 17.29 23.19
CA ILE A 407 19.34 16.51 23.95
C ILE A 407 18.14 17.38 24.31
N LEU A 408 18.36 18.52 24.97
CA LEU A 408 17.29 19.45 25.36
C LEU A 408 16.52 20.01 24.16
N THR A 409 17.21 20.28 23.04
CA THR A 409 16.54 20.71 21.80
C THR A 409 15.69 19.58 21.23
N THR A 410 16.17 18.34 21.25
CA THR A 410 15.41 17.17 20.78
C THR A 410 14.18 16.93 21.66
N GLU A 411 14.30 17.12 22.97
CA GLU A 411 13.16 17.06 23.90
C GLU A 411 12.14 18.18 23.65
N ALA A 412 12.60 19.40 23.41
CA ALA A 412 11.73 20.52 23.07
C ALA A 412 11.01 20.28 21.73
N VAL A 413 11.68 19.69 20.74
CA VAL A 413 11.09 19.31 19.45
C VAL A 413 10.03 18.24 19.63
N PHE A 414 10.32 17.16 20.36
CA PHE A 414 9.36 16.09 20.63
C PHE A 414 8.15 16.61 21.42
N SER A 415 8.40 17.27 22.55
CA SER A 415 7.35 17.76 23.45
C SER A 415 6.51 18.85 22.77
N GLY A 416 7.14 19.74 22.00
CA GLY A 416 6.44 20.76 21.21
C GLY A 416 5.53 20.16 20.15
N ALA A 417 6.02 19.16 19.40
CA ALA A 417 5.21 18.44 18.42
C ALA A 417 4.04 17.69 19.07
N PHE A 418 4.28 17.02 20.19
CA PHE A 418 3.26 16.32 20.97
C PHE A 418 2.17 17.28 21.47
N LEU A 419 2.55 18.36 22.15
CA LEU A 419 1.60 19.33 22.70
C LEU A 419 0.81 20.05 21.62
N ALA A 420 1.44 20.42 20.49
CA ALA A 420 0.75 21.04 19.36
C ALA A 420 -0.38 20.14 18.84
N PHE A 421 -0.12 18.84 18.69
CA PHE A 421 -1.14 17.92 18.20
C PHE A 421 -2.18 17.52 19.26
N VAL A 422 -1.81 17.50 20.55
CA VAL A 422 -2.76 17.39 21.66
C VAL A 422 -3.76 18.54 21.61
N ILE A 423 -3.32 19.78 21.40
CA ILE A 423 -4.21 20.95 21.27
C ILE A 423 -5.18 20.75 20.10
N ILE A 424 -4.70 20.30 18.94
CA ILE A 424 -5.57 20.00 17.79
C ILE A 424 -6.62 18.94 18.15
N ARG A 425 -6.23 17.86 18.83
CA ARG A 425 -7.17 16.81 19.26
C ARG A 425 -8.15 17.28 20.33
N MET A 426 -7.77 18.19 21.22
CA MET A 426 -8.69 18.79 22.20
C MET A 426 -9.76 19.68 21.55
N LEU A 427 -9.47 20.24 20.38
CA LEU A 427 -10.44 21.02 19.61
C LEU A 427 -11.39 20.13 18.78
N ASN A 428 -10.97 18.91 18.43
CA ASN A 428 -11.78 17.94 17.69
C ASN A 428 -11.62 16.52 18.26
N PRO A 429 -12.08 16.21 19.50
CA PRO A 429 -11.91 14.88 20.10
C PRO A 429 -12.77 13.77 19.48
N ASP A 430 -13.81 14.10 18.70
CA ASP A 430 -14.86 13.16 18.30
C ASP A 430 -14.32 11.92 17.57
N LEU A 431 -14.77 10.74 18.03
CA LEU A 431 -14.42 9.45 17.42
C LEU A 431 -15.38 9.03 16.32
N TRP A 432 -16.35 9.86 15.94
CA TRP A 432 -17.22 9.56 14.82
C TRP A 432 -17.96 10.80 14.30
N GLN A 433 -18.28 10.81 13.01
CA GLN A 433 -19.14 11.78 12.36
C GLN A 433 -19.84 11.08 11.15
N PRO A 434 -21.15 11.25 10.91
CA PRO A 434 -21.90 10.40 9.97
C PRO A 434 -21.52 10.51 8.47
N TRP A 435 -20.90 11.60 8.04
CA TRP A 435 -20.67 11.94 6.63
C TRP A 435 -19.18 11.91 6.23
N ASN A 436 -18.30 12.23 7.18
CA ASN A 436 -16.87 12.52 7.06
C ASN A 436 -16.06 11.83 8.19
N GLY A 437 -16.66 10.92 8.97
CA GLY A 437 -16.07 10.36 10.19
C GLY A 437 -15.05 9.25 10.02
N GLY A 438 -14.94 8.66 8.83
CA GLY A 438 -13.97 7.59 8.54
C GLY A 438 -14.26 6.29 9.28
N GLU A 439 -13.20 5.55 9.56
CA GLU A 439 -13.26 4.22 10.16
C GLU A 439 -13.12 4.21 11.67
N LYS A 440 -12.88 5.35 12.32
CA LYS A 440 -12.57 5.47 13.77
C LYS A 440 -13.34 4.55 14.71
N PRO A 441 -14.67 4.32 14.57
CA PRO A 441 -15.38 3.37 15.41
C PRO A 441 -14.80 1.94 15.34
N MET A 442 -14.37 1.50 14.16
CA MET A 442 -13.70 0.22 13.94
C MET A 442 -12.35 0.16 14.65
N GLU A 443 -11.46 1.14 14.47
CA GLU A 443 -10.17 1.11 15.17
C GLU A 443 -10.34 1.30 16.69
N PHE A 444 -11.36 2.03 17.12
CA PHE A 444 -11.68 2.16 18.54
C PHE A 444 -12.14 0.83 19.14
N ALA A 445 -12.96 0.07 18.41
CA ALA A 445 -13.36 -1.28 18.79
C ALA A 445 -12.15 -2.20 18.94
N PHE A 446 -11.25 -2.20 17.96
CA PHE A 446 -10.03 -3.01 17.97
C PHE A 446 -9.10 -2.61 19.10
N LEU A 447 -8.85 -1.31 19.29
CA LEU A 447 -8.05 -0.81 20.39
C LEU A 447 -8.63 -1.25 21.75
N GLY A 448 -9.96 -1.15 21.91
CA GLY A 448 -10.66 -1.63 23.09
C GLY A 448 -10.52 -3.14 23.30
N ALA A 449 -10.73 -3.94 22.26
CA ALA A 449 -10.61 -5.40 22.32
C ALA A 449 -9.18 -5.88 22.61
N ILE A 450 -8.18 -5.26 21.97
CA ILE A 450 -6.76 -5.52 22.21
C ILE A 450 -6.39 -5.12 23.63
N ALA A 451 -6.81 -3.93 24.07
CA ALA A 451 -6.55 -3.47 25.43
C ALA A 451 -7.20 -4.41 26.44
N ARG A 452 -8.37 -5.00 26.18
CA ARG A 452 -9.07 -5.90 27.12
C ARG A 452 -8.58 -7.36 27.07
N SER A 453 -7.92 -7.77 25.99
CA SER A 453 -7.48 -9.15 25.78
C SER A 453 -6.50 -9.65 26.85
N THR A 454 -6.61 -10.92 27.21
CA THR A 454 -5.75 -11.64 28.14
C THR A 454 -4.61 -12.35 27.42
N TYR A 455 -4.90 -12.96 26.27
CA TYR A 455 -3.93 -13.63 25.41
C TYR A 455 -4.06 -13.14 23.97
N PHE A 456 -3.02 -13.36 23.16
CA PHE A 456 -2.99 -13.03 21.75
C PHE A 456 -3.03 -14.30 20.86
N PRO A 457 -3.62 -14.25 19.65
CA PRO A 457 -4.24 -13.09 18.99
C PRO A 457 -5.47 -12.56 19.75
N PRO A 458 -5.77 -11.25 19.66
CA PRO A 458 -6.85 -10.64 20.42
C PRO A 458 -8.21 -11.12 19.88
N TYR A 459 -9.22 -11.17 20.74
CA TYR A 459 -10.57 -11.51 20.30
C TYR A 459 -11.12 -10.43 19.36
N ASP A 460 -12.00 -10.83 18.46
CA ASP A 460 -12.61 -9.93 17.48
C ASP A 460 -13.88 -9.27 18.05
N PRO A 461 -13.95 -7.93 18.15
CA PRO A 461 -15.16 -7.26 18.60
C PRO A 461 -16.31 -7.37 17.60
N PHE A 462 -16.06 -7.65 16.32
CA PHE A 462 -17.06 -7.75 15.27
C PHE A 462 -17.38 -9.19 14.85
N PHE A 463 -16.75 -10.19 15.48
CA PHE A 463 -17.04 -11.59 15.20
C PHE A 463 -16.93 -12.45 16.47
N ALA A 464 -18.06 -12.70 17.12
CA ALA A 464 -18.12 -13.46 18.36
C ALA A 464 -17.40 -14.82 18.27
N GLY A 465 -16.54 -15.11 19.26
CA GLY A 465 -15.74 -16.34 19.32
C GLY A 465 -14.53 -16.36 18.36
N GLY A 466 -14.41 -15.37 17.48
CA GLY A 466 -13.28 -15.18 16.57
C GLY A 466 -12.14 -14.37 17.17
N TYR A 467 -11.00 -14.38 16.49
CA TYR A 467 -9.88 -13.48 16.75
C TYR A 467 -9.63 -12.56 15.56
N ILE A 468 -9.06 -11.37 15.81
CA ILE A 468 -8.83 -10.35 14.77
C ILE A 468 -7.87 -10.87 13.70
N ASN A 469 -8.32 -10.95 12.45
CA ASN A 469 -7.48 -11.24 11.28
C ASN A 469 -6.98 -9.94 10.60
N TYR A 470 -6.33 -9.07 11.38
CA TYR A 470 -5.85 -7.76 10.94
C TYR A 470 -4.49 -7.46 11.58
N TYR A 471 -3.76 -6.48 11.05
CA TYR A 471 -2.43 -6.08 11.53
C TYR A 471 -2.49 -5.26 12.84
N TYR A 472 -2.91 -5.94 13.91
CA TYR A 472 -3.25 -5.35 15.21
C TYR A 472 -2.05 -4.87 16.04
N TYR A 473 -0.81 -5.24 15.67
CA TYR A 473 0.36 -4.97 16.52
C TYR A 473 0.60 -3.46 16.71
N GLY A 474 0.29 -2.64 15.72
CA GLY A 474 0.38 -1.18 15.84
C GLY A 474 -0.54 -0.62 16.93
N GLN A 475 -1.79 -1.07 16.96
CA GLN A 475 -2.75 -0.68 17.99
C GLN A 475 -2.40 -1.27 19.36
N TYR A 476 -1.78 -2.46 19.39
CA TYR A 476 -1.23 -3.05 20.61
C TYR A 476 -0.19 -2.15 21.30
N LEU A 477 0.64 -1.42 20.56
CA LEU A 477 1.59 -0.47 21.16
C LEU A 477 0.87 0.63 21.96
N GLY A 478 -0.26 1.12 21.45
CA GLY A 478 -1.13 2.05 22.18
C GLY A 478 -1.87 1.38 23.34
N ALA A 479 -2.38 0.16 23.14
CA ALA A 479 -3.07 -0.61 24.18
C ALA A 479 -2.17 -0.95 25.37
N MET A 480 -0.87 -1.17 25.15
CA MET A 480 0.12 -1.34 26.21
C MET A 480 0.19 -0.10 27.10
N LEU A 481 0.25 1.10 26.52
CA LEU A 481 0.28 2.35 27.30
C LEU A 481 -1.05 2.59 28.04
N ILE A 482 -2.18 2.25 27.41
CA ILE A 482 -3.50 2.27 28.05
C ILE A 482 -3.52 1.40 29.31
N ARG A 483 -3.05 0.14 29.21
CA ARG A 483 -2.98 -0.79 30.33
C ARG A 483 -2.02 -0.31 31.42
N LEU A 484 -0.82 0.09 31.02
CA LEU A 484 0.22 0.61 31.91
C LEU A 484 -0.31 1.72 32.83
N LEU A 485 -1.06 2.67 32.26
CA LEU A 485 -1.57 3.84 32.97
C LEU A 485 -2.99 3.67 33.52
N GLY A 486 -3.68 2.59 33.16
CA GLY A 486 -5.11 2.41 33.45
C GLY A 486 -5.97 3.55 32.88
N MET A 487 -5.58 4.11 31.75
CA MET A 487 -6.31 5.22 31.12
C MET A 487 -7.57 4.72 30.41
N THR A 488 -8.59 5.57 30.32
CA THR A 488 -9.77 5.25 29.51
C THR A 488 -9.41 5.26 28.02
N PRO A 489 -9.70 4.18 27.27
CA PRO A 489 -9.50 4.12 25.83
C PRO A 489 -9.96 5.37 25.05
N SER A 490 -11.12 5.97 25.39
CA SER A 490 -11.65 7.14 24.66
C SER A 490 -10.79 8.39 24.80
N VAL A 491 -10.10 8.55 25.94
CA VAL A 491 -9.12 9.62 26.17
C VAL A 491 -7.78 9.25 25.53
N ALA A 492 -7.34 8.01 25.70
CA ALA A 492 -6.05 7.54 25.20
C ALA A 492 -5.97 7.52 23.67
N PHE A 493 -7.06 7.23 22.95
CA PHE A 493 -7.09 7.32 21.48
C PHE A 493 -6.63 8.70 21.00
N ASN A 494 -7.10 9.76 21.68
CA ASN A 494 -6.73 11.14 21.41
C ASN A 494 -5.32 11.55 21.90
N LEU A 495 -4.59 10.64 22.57
CA LEU A 495 -3.18 10.79 22.94
C LEU A 495 -2.25 9.91 22.10
N ILE A 496 -2.74 8.79 21.58
CA ILE A 496 -2.00 7.92 20.65
C ILE A 496 -1.69 8.69 19.36
N VAL A 497 -2.67 9.41 18.79
CA VAL A 497 -2.45 10.18 17.54
C VAL A 497 -1.36 11.24 17.72
N PRO A 498 -1.39 12.12 18.74
CA PRO A 498 -0.29 13.04 19.04
C PRO A 498 1.06 12.37 19.29
N LEU A 499 1.08 11.20 19.95
CA LEU A 499 2.31 10.45 20.19
C LEU A 499 2.93 9.98 18.85
N LEU A 500 2.12 9.38 17.97
CA LEU A 500 2.60 8.92 16.65
C LEU A 500 3.11 10.08 15.80
N PHE A 501 2.42 11.23 15.82
CA PHE A 501 2.88 12.45 15.17
C PHE A 501 4.23 12.91 15.73
N ALA A 502 4.36 13.01 17.06
CA ALA A 502 5.58 13.47 17.72
C ALA A 502 6.77 12.52 17.50
N LEU A 503 6.55 11.21 17.51
CA LEU A 503 7.55 10.20 17.19
C LEU A 503 8.03 10.32 15.74
N THR A 504 7.10 10.49 14.79
CA THR A 504 7.44 10.71 13.37
C THR A 504 8.26 11.98 13.21
N PHE A 505 7.84 13.06 13.87
CA PHE A 505 8.51 14.36 13.83
C PHE A 505 9.93 14.30 14.38
N VAL A 506 10.13 13.73 15.58
CA VAL A 506 11.46 13.65 16.22
C VAL A 506 12.38 12.64 15.52
N ASN A 507 11.84 11.56 14.97
CA ASN A 507 12.63 10.58 14.20
C ASN A 507 13.13 11.20 12.88
N ALA A 508 12.26 11.93 12.17
CA ALA A 508 12.64 12.66 10.95
C ALA A 508 13.68 13.75 11.25
N PHE A 509 13.54 14.46 12.37
CA PHE A 509 14.51 15.43 12.86
C PHE A 509 15.88 14.77 13.10
N SER A 510 15.93 13.65 13.83
CA SER A 510 17.17 12.93 14.16
C SER A 510 17.88 12.39 12.91
N VAL A 511 17.15 11.74 11.99
CA VAL A 511 17.74 11.23 10.72
C VAL A 511 18.30 12.39 9.89
N THR A 512 17.52 13.47 9.73
CA THR A 512 17.96 14.64 8.95
C THR A 512 19.16 15.33 9.59
N TYR A 513 19.17 15.50 10.91
CA TYR A 513 20.30 16.06 11.66
C TYR A 513 21.58 15.28 11.37
N ASN A 514 21.54 13.95 11.47
CA ASN A 514 22.70 13.10 11.24
C ASN A 514 23.25 13.19 9.81
N LEU A 515 22.36 13.25 8.81
CA LEU A 515 22.75 13.36 7.40
C LEU A 515 23.34 14.74 7.10
N VAL A 516 22.68 15.82 7.52
CA VAL A 516 23.14 17.20 7.27
C VAL A 516 24.45 17.47 8.00
N ALA A 517 24.60 17.03 9.26
CA ALA A 517 25.81 17.25 10.05
C ALA A 517 27.06 16.63 9.41
N ALA A 518 26.93 15.52 8.68
CA ALA A 518 28.05 14.83 8.04
C ALA A 518 28.41 15.37 6.64
N LEU A 519 27.41 15.92 5.93
CA LEU A 519 27.55 16.42 4.57
C LEU A 519 28.01 17.88 4.50
N ARG A 520 27.79 18.66 5.56
CA ARG A 520 28.25 20.05 5.64
C ARG A 520 29.74 20.15 5.95
N LYS A 521 30.40 21.15 5.34
CA LYS A 521 31.86 21.36 5.49
C LYS A 521 32.25 22.13 6.75
N LYS A 522 31.34 22.94 7.29
CA LYS A 522 31.56 23.79 8.48
C LYS A 522 30.55 23.44 9.56
N VAL A 523 30.85 22.43 10.37
CA VAL A 523 30.25 22.33 11.70
C VAL A 523 31.34 22.76 12.66
N ALA A 524 31.19 23.93 13.28
CA ALA A 524 32.18 24.45 14.22
C ALA A 524 32.31 23.49 15.41
N ASP A 525 33.55 23.22 15.84
CA ASP A 525 33.78 22.53 17.10
C ASP A 525 33.14 23.34 18.22
N PHE A 526 32.26 22.70 18.98
CA PHE A 526 31.49 23.34 20.04
C PHE A 526 32.14 23.06 21.38
N ASP A 527 32.39 24.13 22.15
CA ASP A 527 32.79 24.01 23.55
C ASP A 527 31.59 23.54 24.39
N PRO A 528 31.64 22.34 25.01
CA PRO A 528 30.56 21.82 25.85
C PRO A 528 30.15 22.74 27.00
N SER A 529 31.07 23.60 27.47
CA SER A 529 30.81 24.55 28.56
C SER A 529 29.99 25.77 28.12
N ALA A 530 29.86 26.01 26.81
CA ALA A 530 29.19 27.18 26.27
C ALA A 530 27.68 27.20 26.57
N SER A 531 27.12 28.41 26.62
CA SER A 531 25.70 28.66 26.89
C SER A 531 24.80 28.19 25.74
N LEU A 532 23.51 28.00 26.02
CA LEU A 532 22.50 27.67 25.01
C LEU A 532 22.49 28.67 23.84
N GLY A 533 22.68 29.98 24.11
CA GLY A 533 22.73 30.99 23.06
C GLY A 533 23.89 30.79 22.07
N SER A 534 25.07 30.41 22.57
CA SER A 534 26.23 30.09 21.72
C SER A 534 26.02 28.79 20.93
N PHE A 535 25.40 27.79 21.55
CA PHE A 535 25.00 26.56 20.86
C PHE A 535 24.05 26.86 19.70
N LEU A 536 22.97 27.62 19.94
CA LEU A 536 22.01 27.99 18.90
C LEU A 536 22.65 28.86 17.82
N ALA A 537 23.59 29.74 18.14
CA ALA A 537 24.30 30.52 17.14
C ALA A 537 25.18 29.66 16.22
N SER A 538 25.90 28.68 16.79
CA SER A 538 26.81 27.79 16.03
C SER A 538 26.08 26.66 15.29
N HIS A 539 24.99 26.13 15.87
CA HIS A 539 24.23 24.98 15.36
C HIS A 539 22.91 25.37 14.70
N GLY A 540 22.49 26.63 14.77
CA GLY A 540 21.15 27.07 14.35
C GLY A 540 20.79 26.69 12.93
N SER A 541 21.72 26.83 11.98
CA SER A 541 21.47 26.41 10.60
C SER A 541 21.36 24.89 10.43
N LEU A 542 22.08 24.09 11.21
CA LEU A 542 21.97 22.63 11.21
C LEU A 542 20.62 22.19 11.81
N LEU A 543 20.24 22.78 12.94
CA LEU A 543 18.96 22.53 13.60
C LEU A 543 17.78 22.97 12.73
N ALA A 544 17.89 24.07 12.00
CA ALA A 544 16.87 24.54 11.07
C ALA A 544 16.63 23.54 9.93
N TRP A 545 17.68 22.93 9.37
CA TRP A 545 17.53 21.90 8.34
C TRP A 545 17.01 20.58 8.90
N ALA A 546 17.40 20.20 10.12
CA ALA A 546 16.82 19.07 10.81
C ALA A 546 15.30 19.27 11.05
N LEU A 547 14.92 20.48 11.47
CA LEU A 547 13.51 20.87 11.61
C LEU A 547 12.78 20.90 10.26
N ALA A 548 13.43 21.38 9.19
CA ALA A 548 12.86 21.33 7.84
C ALA A 548 12.57 19.89 7.39
N GLY A 549 13.46 18.93 7.69
CA GLY A 549 13.22 17.50 7.45
C GLY A 549 11.99 16.98 8.18
N ALA A 550 11.84 17.32 9.46
CA ALA A 550 10.65 16.96 10.24
C ALA A 550 9.37 17.60 9.69
N LEU A 551 9.42 18.88 9.30
CA LEU A 551 8.30 19.59 8.69
C LEU A 551 7.90 19.01 7.33
N PHE A 552 8.88 18.66 6.48
CA PHE A 552 8.62 18.10 5.15
C PHE A 552 7.99 16.71 5.22
N VAL A 553 8.41 15.91 6.21
CA VAL A 553 7.80 14.59 6.44
C VAL A 553 6.40 14.76 7.03
N ALA A 554 6.24 15.51 8.12
CA ALA A 554 5.05 15.40 8.96
C ALA A 554 4.02 16.53 8.81
N VAL A 555 4.37 17.70 8.25
CA VAL A 555 3.55 18.93 8.35
C VAL A 555 3.15 19.54 7.01
N ILE A 556 4.04 19.59 6.03
CA ILE A 556 3.69 20.22 4.74
C ILE A 556 2.60 19.41 4.02
N GLY A 557 1.80 20.10 3.20
CA GLY A 557 0.89 19.45 2.26
C GLY A 557 1.47 19.40 0.85
N ASN A 558 0.58 19.22 -0.13
CA ASN A 558 0.95 19.12 -1.54
C ASN A 558 0.47 20.34 -2.35
N LEU A 559 0.90 20.42 -3.60
CA LEU A 559 0.56 21.53 -4.51
C LEU A 559 -0.91 21.50 -4.97
N ALA A 560 -1.63 20.38 -4.83
CA ALA A 560 -3.05 20.31 -5.13
C ALA A 560 -3.90 21.23 -4.22
N THR A 561 -3.39 21.56 -3.03
CA THR A 561 -3.95 22.59 -2.14
C THR A 561 -4.20 23.91 -2.86
N LEU A 562 -3.29 24.31 -3.75
CA LEU A 562 -3.43 25.54 -4.52
C LEU A 562 -4.64 25.47 -5.47
N GLY A 563 -4.86 24.30 -6.07
CA GLY A 563 -6.02 24.03 -6.92
C GLY A 563 -7.33 24.18 -6.15
N GLU A 564 -7.38 23.69 -4.91
CA GLU A 564 -8.55 23.84 -4.04
C GLU A 564 -8.82 25.29 -3.66
N VAL A 565 -7.77 26.06 -3.31
CA VAL A 565 -7.90 27.49 -2.97
C VAL A 565 -8.45 28.31 -4.15
N PHE A 566 -7.98 28.04 -5.37
CA PHE A 566 -8.38 28.79 -6.56
C PHE A 566 -9.54 28.17 -7.33
N LYS A 567 -10.17 27.10 -6.83
CA LYS A 567 -11.31 26.42 -7.46
C LYS A 567 -12.51 27.35 -7.63
N GLY A 568 -12.90 28.08 -6.58
CA GLY A 568 -14.00 29.05 -6.62
C GLY A 568 -13.80 30.13 -7.68
N PRO A 569 -12.66 30.88 -7.66
CA PRO A 569 -12.31 31.79 -8.73
C PRO A 569 -12.31 31.15 -10.13
N TYR A 570 -11.72 29.96 -10.30
CA TYR A 570 -11.69 29.25 -11.58
C TYR A 570 -13.09 28.96 -12.12
N ASN A 571 -14.00 28.45 -11.27
CA ASN A 571 -15.37 28.11 -11.65
C ASN A 571 -16.18 29.35 -12.07
N LYS A 572 -15.92 30.50 -11.44
CA LYS A 572 -16.57 31.79 -11.75
C LYS A 572 -15.98 32.50 -12.97
N GLY A 573 -14.76 32.15 -13.35
CA GLY A 573 -14.13 32.64 -14.58
C GLY A 573 -14.87 32.13 -15.82
N THR A 574 -15.20 33.04 -16.74
CA THR A 574 -15.89 32.77 -18.00
C THR A 574 -15.09 33.25 -19.21
N THR A 575 -13.84 33.69 -19.00
CA THR A 575 -12.97 34.12 -20.08
C THR A 575 -12.79 33.02 -21.14
N GLY A 576 -12.92 33.41 -22.42
CA GLY A 576 -12.74 32.53 -23.57
C GLY A 576 -11.29 32.40 -24.03
N ILE A 577 -10.32 32.95 -23.29
CA ILE A 577 -8.89 32.96 -23.65
C ILE A 577 -8.34 31.52 -23.67
N LYS A 578 -8.21 30.97 -24.88
CA LYS A 578 -7.50 29.71 -25.14
C LYS A 578 -6.04 30.01 -25.46
N SER A 579 -5.13 29.38 -24.74
CA SER A 579 -3.69 29.47 -25.00
C SER A 579 -3.13 28.09 -25.28
N SER A 580 -2.17 28.02 -26.21
CA SER A 580 -1.34 26.85 -26.43
C SER A 580 -0.27 26.67 -25.34
N ILE A 581 -0.01 27.71 -24.53
CA ILE A 581 0.91 27.63 -23.39
C ILE A 581 0.17 26.94 -22.23
N PRO A 582 0.64 25.77 -21.76
CA PRO A 582 -0.01 25.04 -20.68
C PRO A 582 -0.19 25.90 -19.43
N GLY A 583 -1.39 25.88 -18.85
CA GLY A 583 -1.72 26.61 -17.61
C GLY A 583 -2.09 28.08 -17.79
N LEU A 584 -1.77 28.73 -18.92
CA LEU A 584 -2.09 30.15 -19.11
C LEU A 584 -3.62 30.39 -19.19
N THR A 585 -4.36 29.48 -19.84
CA THR A 585 -5.84 29.52 -19.82
C THR A 585 -6.39 29.38 -18.41
N THR A 586 -5.80 28.52 -17.57
CA THR A 586 -6.19 28.37 -16.16
C THR A 586 -5.94 29.66 -15.38
N ILE A 587 -4.77 30.28 -15.55
CA ILE A 587 -4.41 31.55 -14.89
C ILE A 587 -5.34 32.67 -15.32
N ALA A 588 -5.58 32.83 -16.63
CA ALA A 588 -6.48 33.85 -17.16
C ALA A 588 -7.91 33.68 -16.61
N ARG A 589 -8.38 32.43 -16.50
CA ARG A 589 -9.70 32.12 -15.95
C ARG A 589 -9.81 32.40 -14.45
N VAL A 590 -8.77 32.06 -13.68
CA VAL A 590 -8.70 32.42 -12.25
C VAL A 590 -8.67 33.94 -12.08
N ALA A 591 -7.88 34.67 -12.87
CA ALA A 591 -7.80 36.14 -12.82
C ALA A 591 -9.14 36.81 -13.14
N ASP A 592 -9.85 36.35 -14.17
CA ASP A 592 -11.22 36.79 -14.49
C ASP A 592 -12.18 36.52 -13.32
N GLY A 593 -12.15 35.32 -12.75
CA GLY A 593 -12.94 34.98 -11.56
C GLY A 593 -12.65 35.86 -10.34
N LEU A 594 -11.37 36.16 -10.06
CA LEU A 594 -10.96 37.06 -8.98
C LEU A 594 -11.48 38.48 -9.21
N SER A 595 -11.38 38.99 -10.45
CA SER A 595 -11.88 40.32 -10.81
C SER A 595 -13.38 40.48 -10.54
N LYS A 596 -14.16 39.40 -10.71
CA LYS A 596 -15.61 39.41 -10.51
C LYS A 596 -16.03 39.61 -9.07
N GLY A 597 -15.22 39.22 -8.09
CA GLY A 597 -15.53 39.50 -6.68
C GLY A 597 -14.83 40.68 -6.06
N LEU A 598 -14.20 41.54 -6.86
CA LEU A 598 -14.00 42.93 -6.48
C LEU A 598 -15.34 43.70 -6.41
N LYS A 599 -16.43 43.12 -6.94
CA LYS A 599 -17.79 43.66 -6.80
C LYS A 599 -18.33 43.42 -5.39
N PRO A 600 -18.89 44.46 -4.72
CA PRO A 600 -19.46 44.32 -3.39
C PRO A 600 -20.50 43.19 -3.30
N GLY A 601 -20.44 42.39 -2.24
CA GLY A 601 -21.41 41.32 -1.94
C GLY A 601 -21.16 39.97 -2.63
N GLN A 602 -20.09 39.81 -3.43
CA GLN A 602 -19.80 38.54 -4.10
C GLN A 602 -18.72 37.72 -3.37
N GLN A 603 -19.09 36.57 -2.80
CA GLN A 603 -18.12 35.61 -2.23
C GLN A 603 -17.40 34.86 -3.36
N VAL A 604 -16.09 35.08 -3.57
CA VAL A 604 -15.32 34.39 -4.64
C VAL A 604 -14.78 33.04 -4.21
N PHE A 605 -14.25 32.97 -3.00
CA PHE A 605 -13.62 31.79 -2.46
C PHE A 605 -14.68 30.86 -1.85
N GLU A 606 -14.64 29.60 -2.25
CA GLU A 606 -15.43 28.53 -1.65
C GLU A 606 -14.80 28.10 -0.32
N PRO A 607 -15.59 27.52 0.63
CA PRO A 607 -15.03 26.91 1.82
C PRO A 607 -13.99 25.84 1.45
N PHE A 608 -12.83 25.88 2.10
CA PHE A 608 -11.74 24.96 1.81
C PHE A 608 -12.12 23.52 2.15
N ASN A 609 -12.14 22.63 1.15
CA ASN A 609 -12.36 21.21 1.39
C ASN A 609 -11.02 20.48 1.60
N TYR A 610 -10.74 20.10 2.84
CA TYR A 610 -9.50 19.41 3.19
C TYR A 610 -9.36 17.99 2.60
N TRP A 611 -10.44 17.39 2.08
CA TRP A 611 -10.41 16.07 1.44
C TRP A 611 -9.76 16.10 0.05
N ASN A 612 -10.05 17.13 -0.75
CA ASN A 612 -9.66 17.17 -2.17
C ASN A 612 -8.14 17.04 -2.38
N PRO A 613 -7.27 17.69 -1.57
CA PRO A 613 -5.83 17.49 -1.67
C PRO A 613 -5.34 16.06 -1.39
N SER A 614 -6.15 15.19 -0.80
CA SER A 614 -5.85 13.76 -0.56
C SER A 614 -6.51 12.81 -1.56
N ARG A 615 -7.21 13.34 -2.57
CA ARG A 615 -7.95 12.59 -3.61
C ARG A 615 -7.65 13.14 -5.00
N VAL A 616 -6.37 13.41 -5.26
CA VAL A 616 -5.90 14.08 -6.50
C VAL A 616 -6.01 13.17 -7.72
N ILE A 617 -5.80 11.87 -7.53
CA ILE A 617 -5.86 10.87 -8.61
C ILE A 617 -7.26 10.25 -8.56
N PRO A 618 -8.03 10.28 -9.66
CA PRO A 618 -9.39 9.72 -9.70
C PRO A 618 -9.46 8.26 -9.24
N ASP A 619 -10.55 7.90 -8.57
CA ASP A 619 -10.82 6.55 -8.03
C ASP A 619 -9.75 6.00 -7.07
N THR A 620 -8.94 6.88 -6.47
CA THR A 620 -7.86 6.48 -5.56
C THR A 620 -7.76 7.39 -4.33
N ILE A 621 -7.04 6.88 -3.33
CA ILE A 621 -6.71 7.56 -2.07
C ILE A 621 -5.22 7.88 -2.14
N ASN A 622 -4.83 9.16 -2.02
CA ASN A 622 -3.44 9.58 -2.02
C ASN A 622 -3.15 10.57 -0.89
N GLU A 623 -3.35 10.06 0.33
CA GLU A 623 -3.04 10.77 1.57
C GLU A 623 -1.54 11.05 1.72
N PHE A 624 -1.24 12.01 2.60
CA PHE A 624 0.10 12.36 3.02
C PHE A 624 0.10 12.59 4.53
N PRO A 625 1.27 12.53 5.21
CA PRO A 625 1.33 12.36 6.67
C PRO A 625 0.48 13.36 7.47
N TYR A 626 0.59 14.67 7.20
CA TYR A 626 -0.20 15.67 7.95
C TYR A 626 -1.71 15.47 7.77
N TRP A 627 -2.16 15.10 6.57
CA TRP A 627 -3.57 14.79 6.31
C TRP A 627 -4.03 13.60 7.16
N SER A 628 -3.28 12.49 7.17
CA SER A 628 -3.65 11.28 7.93
C SER A 628 -3.69 11.56 9.44
N TYR A 629 -2.71 12.30 9.99
CA TYR A 629 -2.74 12.70 11.39
C TYR A 629 -3.92 13.61 11.73
N LEU A 630 -4.26 14.55 10.85
CA LEU A 630 -5.38 15.48 11.04
C LEU A 630 -6.73 14.76 10.93
N PHE A 631 -6.85 13.80 10.00
CA PHE A 631 -8.01 12.95 9.86
C PHE A 631 -8.23 12.09 11.13
N ALA A 632 -7.13 11.56 11.66
CA ALA A 632 -7.00 10.88 12.96
C ALA A 632 -7.68 9.51 13.04
N ASP A 633 -7.66 8.75 11.95
CA ASP A 633 -7.94 7.32 11.97
C ASP A 633 -6.67 6.59 12.39
N LEU A 634 -6.76 5.62 13.30
CA LEU A 634 -5.62 4.81 13.73
C LEU A 634 -5.27 3.76 12.67
N HIS A 635 -5.20 4.20 11.40
CA HIS A 635 -4.85 3.38 10.29
C HIS A 635 -3.40 2.90 10.44
N PRO A 636 -3.14 1.66 10.07
CA PRO A 636 -1.81 1.08 10.16
C PRO A 636 -0.67 1.77 9.41
N HIS A 637 -0.92 2.39 8.26
CA HIS A 637 0.12 3.19 7.59
C HIS A 637 0.51 4.41 8.41
N MET A 638 -0.43 5.02 9.15
CA MET A 638 -0.14 6.11 10.08
C MET A 638 0.65 5.64 11.30
N ILE A 639 0.27 4.49 11.88
CA ILE A 639 1.00 3.90 13.01
C ILE A 639 2.43 3.48 12.60
N GLY A 640 2.62 3.05 11.35
CA GLY A 640 3.90 2.61 10.80
C GLY A 640 4.94 3.73 10.62
N MET A 641 4.52 4.96 10.28
CA MET A 641 5.43 6.09 9.96
C MET A 641 6.59 6.32 10.96
N PRO A 642 6.40 6.36 12.29
CA PRO A 642 7.52 6.55 13.20
C PRO A 642 8.52 5.39 13.15
N PHE A 643 8.04 4.16 12.93
CA PHE A 643 8.87 2.95 12.93
C PHE A 643 9.57 2.75 11.59
N THR A 644 8.99 3.18 10.48
CA THR A 644 9.68 3.17 9.19
C THR A 644 10.89 4.10 9.21
N ILE A 645 10.74 5.31 9.79
CA ILE A 645 11.86 6.25 9.97
C ILE A 645 12.89 5.71 10.97
N LEU A 646 12.46 5.00 12.02
CA LEU A 646 13.37 4.29 12.93
C LEU A 646 14.24 3.27 12.15
N VAL A 647 13.64 2.50 11.26
CA VAL A 647 14.37 1.54 10.40
C VAL A 647 15.31 2.27 9.43
N LEU A 648 14.95 3.44 8.90
CA LEU A 648 15.88 4.26 8.11
C LEU A 648 17.08 4.73 8.95
N GLY A 649 16.86 5.14 10.20
CA GLY A 649 17.95 5.49 11.13
C GLY A 649 18.87 4.31 11.43
N LEU A 650 18.31 3.10 11.58
CA LEU A 650 19.08 1.87 11.74
C LEU A 650 19.86 1.50 10.47
N ALA A 651 19.26 1.63 9.28
CA ALA A 651 19.91 1.37 8.00
C ALA A 651 21.09 2.34 7.76
N LEU A 652 20.90 3.63 8.06
CA LEU A 652 21.97 4.62 8.04
C LEU A 652 23.11 4.25 9.01
N ASN A 653 22.77 3.81 10.22
CA ASN A 653 23.76 3.40 11.22
C ASN A 653 24.58 2.17 10.76
N VAL A 654 23.95 1.20 10.08
CA VAL A 654 24.64 0.04 9.47
C VAL A 654 25.60 0.49 8.37
N MET A 655 25.18 1.40 7.48
CA MET A 655 26.07 1.91 6.42
C MET A 655 27.28 2.68 6.94
N LYS A 656 27.19 3.24 8.15
CA LYS A 656 28.29 3.96 8.81
C LYS A 656 29.24 3.06 9.60
N GLU A 657 28.90 1.78 9.76
CA GLU A 657 29.70 0.81 10.50
C GLU A 657 31.01 0.49 9.75
N ARG A 658 32.16 0.63 10.41
CA ARG A 658 33.49 0.26 9.86
C ARG A 658 34.00 -1.00 10.55
N ARG A 659 34.55 -1.95 9.78
CA ARG A 659 35.19 -3.16 10.34
C ARG A 659 36.42 -2.72 11.14
N ARG A 660 36.49 -3.12 12.42
CA ARG A 660 37.74 -3.01 13.17
C ARG A 660 38.72 -4.00 12.53
N LYS A 661 39.82 -3.50 11.97
CA LYS A 661 40.96 -4.38 11.61
C LYS A 661 41.31 -5.16 12.88
N ALA A 662 41.21 -6.49 12.81
CA ALA A 662 41.77 -7.35 13.84
C ALA A 662 43.24 -6.94 14.01
N ARG A 663 43.68 -6.72 15.25
CA ARG A 663 45.12 -6.57 15.56
C ARG A 663 45.80 -7.86 15.11
N SER A 664 46.40 -7.81 13.92
CA SER A 664 47.36 -8.78 13.43
C SER A 664 48.75 -8.15 13.44
N ASP A 665 49.11 -7.48 14.54
CA ASP A 665 50.51 -7.27 14.84
C ASP A 665 50.96 -8.54 15.55
N PRO A 666 51.85 -9.36 14.95
CA PRO A 666 52.48 -10.43 15.72
C PRO A 666 53.25 -9.79 16.87
N PRO A 667 53.35 -10.45 18.05
CA PRO A 667 54.15 -9.93 19.15
C PRO A 667 55.58 -9.67 18.64
N PRO A 668 56.20 -8.54 19.02
CA PRO A 668 57.56 -8.25 18.59
C PRO A 668 58.50 -9.21 19.31
N GLY A 669 58.95 -10.23 18.60
CA GLY A 669 59.99 -11.15 19.06
C GLY A 669 59.64 -12.60 18.79
N GLU A 670 59.84 -13.04 17.54
CA GLU A 670 60.29 -14.41 17.27
C GLU A 670 60.86 -14.46 15.85
N ASN A 671 62.18 -14.22 15.76
CA ASN A 671 62.96 -14.66 14.62
C ASN A 671 63.04 -16.18 14.67
N SER A 672 62.34 -16.87 13.78
CA SER A 672 62.74 -18.22 13.37
C SER A 672 62.60 -18.35 11.86
N ALA A 673 63.73 -18.15 11.19
CA ALA A 673 63.97 -18.74 9.89
C ALA A 673 64.20 -20.23 10.11
N THR A 674 63.33 -21.11 9.59
CA THR A 674 63.71 -22.47 9.17
C THR A 674 62.63 -23.10 8.29
N SER A 675 63.10 -23.59 7.14
CA SER A 675 62.56 -24.63 6.25
C SER A 675 61.15 -24.46 5.66
N MET A 676 61.11 -23.98 4.41
CA MET A 676 60.13 -24.42 3.42
C MET A 676 60.41 -25.90 3.10
N ASP A 677 59.51 -26.79 3.54
CA ASP A 677 59.37 -28.11 2.95
C ASP A 677 58.15 -28.08 2.02
N SER A 678 58.44 -28.18 0.73
CA SER A 678 57.47 -28.14 -0.36
C SER A 678 57.07 -29.55 -0.75
N THR A 679 56.14 -30.17 -0.04
CA THR A 679 55.36 -31.32 -0.55
C THR A 679 54.16 -31.58 0.32
N LEU A 680 52.98 -31.12 -0.11
CA LEU A 680 51.69 -31.79 0.00
C LEU A 680 50.67 -30.96 -0.79
N MET A 681 50.26 -31.49 -1.94
CA MET A 681 49.08 -31.05 -2.68
C MET A 681 47.86 -31.31 -1.79
N ALA A 682 47.53 -30.38 -0.89
CA ALA A 682 46.26 -30.40 -0.19
C ALA A 682 45.16 -30.13 -1.23
N GLU A 683 44.18 -31.03 -1.31
CA GLU A 683 42.98 -30.83 -2.13
C GLU A 683 42.39 -29.42 -1.86
N PRO A 684 41.86 -28.72 -2.89
CA PRO A 684 41.20 -27.45 -2.66
C PRO A 684 40.13 -27.65 -1.60
N PRO A 685 40.12 -26.82 -0.53
CA PRO A 685 39.18 -27.02 0.57
C PRO A 685 37.76 -27.05 -0.01
N SER A 686 37.00 -28.10 0.33
CA SER A 686 35.59 -28.21 -0.09
C SER A 686 34.86 -26.89 0.16
N THR A 687 33.89 -26.55 -0.69
CA THR A 687 33.09 -25.32 -0.56
C THR A 687 32.54 -25.14 0.86
N LEU A 688 32.22 -26.24 1.54
CA LEU A 688 31.80 -26.27 2.94
C LEU A 688 32.89 -25.77 3.90
N HIS A 689 34.14 -26.20 3.75
CA HIS A 689 35.26 -25.75 4.60
C HIS A 689 35.59 -24.27 4.39
N VAL A 690 35.52 -23.77 3.15
CA VAL A 690 35.69 -22.33 2.85
C VAL A 690 34.58 -21.52 3.51
N VAL A 691 33.33 -21.99 3.42
CA VAL A 691 32.18 -21.33 4.08
C VAL A 691 32.31 -21.39 5.60
N LEU A 692 32.71 -22.53 6.19
CA LEU A 692 32.90 -22.67 7.63
C LEU A 692 34.05 -21.81 8.17
N ALA A 693 35.20 -21.76 7.48
CA ALA A 693 36.30 -20.90 7.84
C ALA A 693 35.94 -19.40 7.71
N TRP A 694 35.15 -19.05 6.68
CA TRP A 694 34.61 -17.70 6.53
C TRP A 694 33.63 -17.35 7.67
N ILE A 695 32.74 -18.26 8.06
CA ILE A 695 31.82 -18.11 9.20
C ILE A 695 32.63 -17.93 10.50
N GLN A 696 33.62 -18.78 10.75
CA GLN A 696 34.42 -18.74 11.96
C GLN A 696 35.21 -17.43 12.07
N ALA A 697 35.83 -16.96 10.98
CA ALA A 697 36.52 -15.68 10.92
C ALA A 697 35.59 -14.46 11.04
N HIS A 698 34.31 -14.58 10.63
CA HIS A 698 33.31 -13.54 10.83
C HIS A 698 32.71 -13.54 12.25
N LEU A 699 32.59 -14.71 12.89
CA LEU A 699 32.08 -14.84 14.25
C LEU A 699 33.11 -14.45 15.33
N SER A 700 34.41 -14.66 15.09
CA SER A 700 35.48 -14.38 16.06
C SER A 700 35.71 -12.89 16.37
N GLY A 701 34.99 -11.98 15.71
CA GLY A 701 35.08 -10.52 15.90
C GLY A 701 33.76 -9.84 16.30
N VAL A 702 32.69 -10.60 16.57
CA VAL A 702 31.36 -10.05 16.87
C VAL A 702 31.34 -9.42 18.27
N THR A 703 31.03 -8.13 18.35
CA THR A 703 30.89 -7.44 19.63
C THR A 703 29.45 -7.53 20.15
N LEU A 704 29.26 -7.26 21.46
CA LEU A 704 27.92 -7.10 22.04
C LEU A 704 27.08 -6.06 21.29
N GLY A 705 27.70 -5.00 20.76
CA GLY A 705 27.00 -3.97 19.98
C GLY A 705 26.49 -4.48 18.63
N ASP A 706 27.20 -5.42 18.00
CA ASP A 706 26.82 -6.02 16.72
C ASP A 706 25.65 -6.99 16.89
N ILE A 707 25.66 -7.77 17.98
CA ILE A 707 24.54 -8.65 18.37
C ILE A 707 23.31 -7.81 18.67
N LEU A 708 23.44 -6.80 19.54
CA LEU A 708 22.32 -5.93 19.92
C LEU A 708 21.76 -5.20 18.69
N SER A 709 22.61 -4.66 17.81
CA SER A 709 22.17 -4.02 16.57
C SER A 709 21.41 -4.98 15.68
N THR A 710 21.90 -6.20 15.50
CA THR A 710 21.24 -7.22 14.66
C THR A 710 19.87 -7.61 15.22
N VAL A 711 19.76 -7.81 16.54
CA VAL A 711 18.48 -8.09 17.20
C VAL A 711 17.51 -6.93 17.09
N VAL A 712 17.97 -5.70 17.31
CA VAL A 712 17.13 -4.50 17.25
C VAL A 712 16.66 -4.21 15.82
N ILE A 713 17.54 -4.35 14.82
CA ILE A 713 17.13 -4.27 13.41
C ILE A 713 16.10 -5.35 13.11
N GLY A 714 16.34 -6.58 13.57
CA GLY A 714 15.41 -7.68 13.34
C GLY A 714 14.03 -7.42 13.94
N LEU A 715 13.98 -6.95 15.18
CA LEU A 715 12.76 -6.56 15.88
C LEU A 715 12.02 -5.41 15.17
N ALA A 716 12.72 -4.30 14.88
CA ALA A 716 12.11 -3.13 14.26
C ALA A 716 11.63 -3.42 12.84
N LEU A 717 12.40 -4.16 12.04
CA LEU A 717 12.09 -4.39 10.63
C LEU A 717 10.83 -5.25 10.43
N VAL A 718 10.66 -6.35 11.16
CA VAL A 718 9.42 -7.15 11.04
C VAL A 718 8.27 -6.59 11.87
N SER A 719 8.53 -5.74 12.86
CA SER A 719 7.44 -4.96 13.47
C SER A 719 6.66 -4.19 12.41
N LEU A 720 7.33 -3.67 11.35
CA LEU A 720 6.65 -3.04 10.22
C LEU A 720 5.65 -3.98 9.56
N GLY A 721 5.99 -5.25 9.34
CA GLY A 721 5.10 -6.20 8.66
C GLY A 721 3.83 -6.54 9.46
N VAL A 722 3.92 -6.55 10.80
CA VAL A 722 2.78 -6.82 11.69
C VAL A 722 2.03 -5.55 12.12
N ILE A 723 2.65 -4.37 11.93
CA ILE A 723 2.00 -3.06 12.06
C ILE A 723 1.26 -2.73 10.77
N ASN A 724 1.93 -2.77 9.62
CA ASN A 724 1.42 -2.51 8.28
C ASN A 724 2.18 -3.37 7.25
N THR A 725 1.58 -4.48 6.82
CA THR A 725 2.23 -5.49 5.96
C THR A 725 2.80 -4.93 4.65
N TRP A 726 2.25 -3.83 4.15
CA TRP A 726 2.67 -3.18 2.90
C TRP A 726 4.07 -2.55 2.98
N ASP A 727 4.51 -2.13 4.17
CA ASP A 727 5.84 -1.52 4.37
C ASP A 727 6.97 -2.57 4.23
N LEU A 728 6.69 -3.83 4.61
CA LEU A 728 7.72 -4.85 4.81
C LEU A 728 8.67 -5.04 3.60
N PRO A 729 8.18 -5.19 2.34
CA PRO A 729 9.06 -5.42 1.19
C PRO A 729 10.04 -4.26 0.95
N THR A 730 9.57 -3.03 1.09
CA THR A 730 10.37 -1.82 0.87
C THR A 730 11.52 -1.74 1.87
N TYR A 731 11.22 -1.86 3.17
CA TYR A 731 12.24 -1.69 4.19
C TYR A 731 13.17 -2.90 4.28
N PHE A 732 12.72 -4.11 3.91
CA PHE A 732 13.61 -5.26 3.69
C PHE A 732 14.65 -4.93 2.61
N ALA A 733 14.21 -4.40 1.47
CA ALA A 733 15.10 -4.03 0.38
C ALA A 733 16.09 -2.92 0.79
N VAL A 734 15.64 -1.91 1.55
CA VAL A 734 16.50 -0.82 2.04
C VAL A 734 17.54 -1.32 3.03
N VAL A 735 17.17 -2.19 3.99
CA VAL A 735 18.13 -2.76 4.94
C VAL A 735 19.12 -3.68 4.23
N PHE A 736 18.67 -4.51 3.29
CA PHE A 736 19.56 -5.32 2.46
C PHE A 736 20.54 -4.44 1.66
N ALA A 737 20.04 -3.39 1.01
CA ALA A 737 20.87 -2.44 0.27
C ALA A 737 21.87 -1.73 1.19
N ALA A 738 21.48 -1.35 2.42
CA ALA A 738 22.36 -0.75 3.41
C ALA A 738 23.53 -1.68 3.81
N VAL A 739 23.23 -2.96 4.06
CA VAL A 739 24.27 -3.97 4.37
C VAL A 739 25.20 -4.17 3.17
N LEU A 740 24.64 -4.29 1.96
CA LEU A 740 25.43 -4.48 0.73
C LEU A 740 26.32 -3.27 0.41
N LEU A 741 25.78 -2.05 0.57
CA LEU A 741 26.50 -0.81 0.30
C LEU A 741 27.57 -0.51 1.36
N ARG A 742 27.39 -0.96 2.61
CA ARG A 742 28.42 -0.87 3.65
C ARG A 742 29.73 -1.53 3.19
N ALA A 743 29.67 -2.78 2.73
CA ALA A 743 30.85 -3.52 2.26
C ALA A 743 31.55 -2.79 1.11
N TRP A 744 30.76 -2.24 0.17
CA TRP A 744 31.29 -1.44 -0.94
C TRP A 744 31.91 -0.11 -0.50
N LEU A 745 31.30 0.60 0.45
CA LEU A 745 31.83 1.85 0.99
C LEU A 745 33.18 1.64 1.69
N GLU A 746 33.36 0.51 2.35
CA GLU A 746 34.58 0.16 3.07
C GLU A 746 35.69 -0.35 2.13
N ASN A 747 35.39 -1.34 1.29
CA ASN A 747 36.40 -2.08 0.52
C ASN A 747 36.45 -1.72 -0.97
N GLY A 748 35.51 -0.89 -1.45
CA GLY A 748 35.36 -0.57 -2.88
C GLY A 748 34.83 -1.73 -3.72
N ARG A 749 34.46 -2.86 -3.10
CA ARG A 749 33.89 -4.06 -3.73
C ARG A 749 32.67 -4.51 -2.94
N PHE A 750 31.68 -5.06 -3.62
CA PHE A 750 30.52 -5.66 -2.97
C PHE A 750 30.90 -7.00 -2.35
N ASP A 751 30.43 -7.25 -1.13
CA ASP A 751 30.45 -8.59 -0.51
C ASP A 751 29.01 -9.10 -0.44
N VAL A 752 28.59 -9.79 -1.50
CA VAL A 752 27.22 -10.31 -1.63
C VAL A 752 26.97 -11.44 -0.63
N LEU A 753 27.99 -12.25 -0.32
CA LEU A 753 27.85 -13.35 0.64
C LEU A 753 27.67 -12.81 2.06
N GLU A 754 28.48 -11.84 2.50
CA GLU A 754 28.29 -11.16 3.78
C GLU A 754 26.90 -10.53 3.85
N ALA A 755 26.48 -9.84 2.79
CA ALA A 755 25.17 -9.20 2.75
C ALA A 755 24.03 -10.21 2.85
N VAL A 756 24.07 -11.32 2.11
CA VAL A 756 23.06 -12.37 2.15
C VAL A 756 23.04 -13.09 3.50
N VAL A 757 24.20 -13.40 4.09
CA VAL A 757 24.26 -14.08 5.40
C VAL A 757 23.78 -13.16 6.51
N ARG A 758 24.29 -11.92 6.59
CA ARG A 758 23.89 -10.95 7.62
C ARG A 758 22.42 -10.59 7.49
N PHE A 759 21.96 -10.26 6.29
CA PHE A 759 20.54 -9.99 6.05
C PHE A 759 19.67 -11.22 6.28
N GLY A 760 20.11 -12.41 5.85
CA GLY A 760 19.42 -13.68 6.11
C GLY A 760 19.25 -13.93 7.60
N SER A 761 20.29 -13.66 8.41
CA SER A 761 20.20 -13.76 9.87
C SER A 761 19.21 -12.77 10.47
N ILE A 762 19.17 -11.53 9.97
CA ILE A 762 18.19 -10.51 10.36
C ILE A 762 16.80 -11.02 10.01
N ALA A 763 16.56 -11.39 8.74
CA ALA A 763 15.25 -11.83 8.25
C ALA A 763 14.71 -13.08 8.98
N VAL A 764 15.56 -14.09 9.22
CA VAL A 764 15.18 -15.29 9.97
C VAL A 764 14.87 -14.95 11.42
N LEU A 765 15.75 -14.21 12.10
CA LEU A 765 15.50 -13.78 13.48
C LEU A 765 14.19 -13.00 13.56
N SER A 766 13.96 -12.09 12.63
CA SER A 766 12.76 -11.30 12.57
C SER A 766 11.48 -12.14 12.39
N PHE A 767 11.49 -13.13 11.50
CA PHE A 767 10.33 -14.01 11.29
C PHE A 767 10.05 -14.87 12.54
N VAL A 768 11.11 -15.38 13.18
CA VAL A 768 10.98 -16.18 14.42
C VAL A 768 10.42 -15.35 15.57
N LEU A 769 10.86 -14.11 15.75
CA LEU A 769 10.40 -13.23 16.83
C LEU A 769 8.88 -12.95 16.74
N TYR A 770 8.34 -12.87 15.53
CA TYR A 770 6.91 -12.60 15.28
C TYR A 770 6.12 -13.82 14.80
N LEU A 771 6.68 -15.02 14.90
CA LEU A 771 6.04 -16.26 14.45
C LEU A 771 4.61 -16.44 15.02
N PRO A 772 4.31 -16.14 16.30
CA PRO A 772 2.95 -16.26 16.82
C PRO A 772 1.92 -15.40 16.08
N PHE A 773 2.32 -14.24 15.54
CA PHE A 773 1.44 -13.40 14.71
C PHE A 773 1.12 -14.11 13.39
N TYR A 774 2.16 -14.51 12.65
CA TYR A 774 2.02 -15.13 11.32
C TYR A 774 1.31 -16.49 11.36
N GLN A 775 1.38 -17.21 12.48
CA GLN A 775 0.60 -18.42 12.70
C GLN A 775 -0.91 -18.17 12.72
N ASN A 776 -1.36 -16.99 13.11
CA ASN A 776 -2.79 -16.67 13.25
C ASN A 776 -3.33 -15.76 12.13
N TYR A 777 -2.47 -14.96 11.50
CA TYR A 777 -2.81 -14.08 10.39
C TYR A 777 -2.95 -14.82 9.05
N GLN A 778 -3.84 -14.34 8.16
CA GLN A 778 -3.95 -14.81 6.77
C GLN A 778 -4.46 -13.68 5.87
N ALA A 779 -3.74 -13.39 4.79
CA ALA A 779 -4.20 -12.46 3.74
C ALA A 779 -5.25 -13.14 2.83
N LEU A 780 -6.40 -12.51 2.60
CA LEU A 780 -7.52 -13.09 1.83
C LEU A 780 -7.45 -12.86 0.31
N ALA A 781 -6.79 -11.79 -0.12
CA ALA A 781 -6.51 -11.50 -1.51
C ALA A 781 -5.05 -11.02 -1.61
N SER A 782 -4.24 -11.78 -2.34
CA SER A 782 -2.83 -11.44 -2.58
C SER A 782 -2.43 -11.89 -3.97
N GLY A 783 -1.83 -10.98 -4.74
CA GLY A 783 -1.29 -11.24 -6.06
C GLY A 783 -0.82 -9.96 -6.71
N ILE A 784 -0.12 -10.06 -7.83
CA ILE A 784 0.36 -8.90 -8.59
C ILE A 784 -0.45 -8.80 -9.90
N GLY A 785 -0.99 -7.63 -10.18
CA GLY A 785 -1.65 -7.27 -11.44
C GLY A 785 -0.89 -6.18 -12.19
N LEU A 786 -1.17 -6.03 -13.49
CA LEU A 786 -0.60 -4.97 -14.32
C LEU A 786 -1.55 -3.77 -14.39
N VAL A 787 -0.98 -2.56 -14.29
CA VAL A 787 -1.73 -1.31 -14.33
C VAL A 787 -2.25 -1.04 -15.74
N ARG A 788 -3.56 -0.75 -15.83
CA ARG A 788 -4.26 -0.47 -17.10
C ARG A 788 -4.17 1.00 -17.51
N SER A 789 -4.30 1.91 -16.55
CA SER A 789 -4.24 3.35 -16.75
C SER A 789 -3.24 3.97 -15.80
N ARG A 790 -2.33 4.79 -16.33
CA ARG A 790 -1.21 5.38 -15.58
C ARG A 790 -1.59 6.77 -15.07
N THR A 791 -0.94 7.19 -14.00
CA THR A 791 -1.15 8.52 -13.42
C THR A 791 -0.68 9.61 -14.38
N PRO A 792 -1.55 10.57 -14.74
CA PRO A 792 -1.13 11.76 -15.47
C PRO A 792 -0.03 12.52 -14.72
N VAL A 793 0.98 12.99 -15.46
CA VAL A 793 2.12 13.74 -14.88
C VAL A 793 1.64 14.93 -14.05
N GLY A 794 0.58 15.62 -14.47
CA GLY A 794 0.00 16.74 -13.73
C GLY A 794 -0.41 16.38 -12.29
N TYR A 795 -1.06 15.23 -12.08
CA TYR A 795 -1.44 14.78 -10.74
C TYR A 795 -0.23 14.35 -9.92
N TYR A 796 0.75 13.68 -10.54
CA TYR A 796 1.99 13.32 -9.86
C TYR A 796 2.78 14.57 -9.42
N LEU A 797 2.87 15.59 -10.29
CA LEU A 797 3.48 16.88 -9.96
C LEU A 797 2.69 17.64 -8.89
N ALA A 798 1.36 17.54 -8.88
CA ALA A 798 0.54 18.15 -7.84
C ALA A 798 0.83 17.55 -6.45
N ILE A 799 1.17 16.25 -6.38
CA ILE A 799 1.49 15.56 -5.14
C ILE A 799 2.96 15.76 -4.75
N PHE A 800 3.91 15.44 -5.64
CA PHE A 800 5.34 15.35 -5.34
C PHE A 800 6.21 16.47 -5.95
N GLY A 801 5.61 17.45 -6.64
CA GLY A 801 6.35 18.46 -7.42
C GLY A 801 7.36 19.28 -6.60
N PHE A 802 7.05 19.59 -5.34
CA PHE A 802 7.99 20.25 -4.43
C PHE A 802 9.25 19.40 -4.19
N PHE A 803 9.08 18.11 -3.89
CA PHE A 803 10.21 17.21 -3.66
C PHE A 803 11.02 16.97 -4.92
N LEU A 804 10.36 16.84 -6.08
CA LEU A 804 11.06 16.75 -7.37
C LEU A 804 11.92 17.98 -7.62
N PHE A 805 11.40 19.19 -7.39
CA PHE A 805 12.20 20.41 -7.52
C PHE A 805 13.44 20.39 -6.61
N ALA A 806 13.26 20.01 -5.35
CA ALA A 806 14.35 19.94 -4.37
C ALA A 806 15.41 18.89 -4.76
N ILE A 807 15.00 17.67 -5.10
CA ILE A 807 15.90 16.57 -5.47
C ILE A 807 16.59 16.85 -6.80
N ILE A 808 15.88 17.38 -7.81
CA ILE A 808 16.49 17.75 -9.09
C ILE A 808 17.52 18.86 -8.89
N SER A 809 17.21 19.86 -8.05
CA SER A 809 18.18 20.90 -7.68
C SER A 809 19.44 20.31 -7.05
N TYR A 810 19.25 19.33 -6.15
CA TYR A 810 20.37 18.61 -5.55
C TYR A 810 21.14 17.76 -6.56
N MET A 811 20.47 17.04 -7.46
CA MET A 811 21.07 16.26 -8.54
C MET A 811 21.97 17.13 -9.41
N VAL A 812 21.47 18.30 -9.83
CA VAL A 812 22.21 19.24 -10.68
C VAL A 812 23.45 19.75 -9.95
N VAL A 813 23.29 20.21 -8.69
CA VAL A 813 24.41 20.72 -7.90
C VAL A 813 25.44 19.63 -7.60
N ASP A 814 25.01 18.42 -7.26
CA ASP A 814 25.93 17.34 -6.95
C ASP A 814 26.68 16.86 -8.19
N ALA A 815 25.98 16.64 -9.31
CA ALA A 815 26.58 16.34 -10.61
C ALA A 815 27.60 17.40 -11.03
N SER A 816 27.29 18.69 -10.81
CA SER A 816 28.19 19.79 -11.17
C SER A 816 29.50 19.80 -10.38
N VAL A 817 29.55 19.19 -9.19
CA VAL A 817 30.73 19.18 -8.31
C VAL A 817 31.58 17.92 -8.47
N GLN A 818 30.97 16.78 -8.80
CA GLN A 818 31.66 15.50 -8.96
C GLN A 818 32.68 15.52 -10.12
N ARG A 819 33.96 15.29 -9.82
CA ARG A 819 35.08 15.40 -10.80
C ARG A 819 35.44 14.09 -11.52
N ARG A 820 34.90 12.96 -11.07
CA ARG A 820 35.40 11.62 -11.46
C ARG A 820 34.68 11.03 -12.67
N SER A 821 33.37 11.25 -12.81
CA SER A 821 32.60 10.70 -13.94
C SER A 821 32.78 11.51 -15.23
N VAL A 822 32.72 10.81 -16.36
CA VAL A 822 32.68 11.42 -17.70
C VAL A 822 31.36 12.17 -17.86
N VAL A 823 30.23 11.56 -17.50
CA VAL A 823 28.89 12.15 -17.66
C VAL A 823 28.79 13.47 -16.89
N THR A 824 29.34 13.52 -15.67
CA THR A 824 29.37 14.75 -14.86
C THR A 824 30.33 15.80 -15.42
N ARG A 825 31.44 15.39 -16.03
CA ARG A 825 32.34 16.28 -16.78
C ARG A 825 31.67 16.86 -18.03
N LEU A 826 30.90 16.07 -18.77
CA LEU A 826 30.15 16.50 -19.94
C LEU A 826 29.03 17.46 -19.57
N ALA A 827 28.24 17.14 -18.54
CA ALA A 827 27.21 18.02 -18.02
C ALA A 827 27.80 19.35 -17.52
N ARG A 828 28.96 19.32 -16.86
CA ARG A 828 29.67 20.53 -16.42
C ARG A 828 30.20 21.37 -17.59
N LEU A 829 30.79 20.73 -18.61
CA LEU A 829 31.28 21.42 -19.81
C LEU A 829 30.12 22.06 -20.59
N PHE A 830 29.02 21.33 -20.75
CA PHE A 830 27.79 21.85 -21.34
C PHE A 830 27.24 23.04 -20.54
N TRP A 831 27.12 22.93 -19.22
CA TRP A 831 26.57 24.00 -18.39
C TRP A 831 27.47 25.24 -18.30
N ARG A 832 28.79 25.05 -18.32
CA ARG A 832 29.77 26.15 -18.24
C ARG A 832 29.96 26.88 -19.57
N HIS A 833 29.61 26.25 -20.68
CA HIS A 833 29.76 26.78 -22.04
C HIS A 833 28.46 26.65 -22.84
N PHE A 834 27.31 26.80 -22.17
CA PHE A 834 25.99 26.65 -22.79
C PHE A 834 25.79 27.64 -23.95
N ASP A 835 26.36 28.83 -23.85
CA ASP A 835 26.31 29.88 -24.87
C ASP A 835 27.21 29.57 -26.11
N ASP A 836 28.11 28.59 -26.04
CA ASP A 836 29.06 28.18 -27.10
C ASP A 836 28.75 26.76 -27.65
N THR A 837 27.48 26.40 -27.75
CA THR A 837 27.00 25.04 -28.07
C THR A 837 27.64 24.35 -29.30
N PRO A 838 28.01 25.04 -30.41
CA PRO A 838 28.66 24.39 -31.56
C PRO A 838 30.07 23.82 -31.26
N LEU A 839 30.77 24.35 -30.25
CA LEU A 839 32.15 23.97 -29.90
C LEU A 839 32.24 22.85 -28.86
N VAL A 840 31.14 22.50 -28.20
CA VAL A 840 31.12 21.50 -27.11
C VAL A 840 31.50 20.12 -27.63
N VAL A 841 30.98 19.70 -28.79
CA VAL A 841 31.29 18.41 -29.43
C VAL A 841 32.75 18.35 -29.89
N HIS A 842 33.29 19.46 -30.40
CA HIS A 842 34.69 19.56 -30.83
C HIS A 842 35.65 19.50 -29.63
N ARG A 843 35.36 20.23 -28.53
CA ARG A 843 36.14 20.20 -27.28
C ARG A 843 36.05 18.84 -26.57
N LEU A 844 34.92 18.15 -26.66
CA LEU A 844 34.72 16.77 -26.17
C LEU A 844 35.72 15.79 -26.80
N ARG A 845 35.90 15.87 -28.12
CA ARG A 845 36.82 15.02 -28.89
C ARG A 845 38.29 15.29 -28.55
N LEU A 846 38.62 16.51 -28.13
CA LEU A 846 39.99 16.91 -27.76
C LEU A 846 40.33 16.57 -26.29
N LEU A 847 39.35 16.56 -25.38
CA LEU A 847 39.57 16.41 -23.93
C LEU A 847 39.36 14.99 -23.39
N VAL A 848 38.70 14.11 -24.14
CA VAL A 848 38.37 12.75 -23.68
C VAL A 848 38.99 11.70 -24.62
N ARG A 849 40.03 10.99 -24.15
CA ARG A 849 40.51 9.78 -24.83
C ARG A 849 39.52 8.64 -24.56
N PRO A 850 38.84 8.08 -25.58
CA PRO A 850 37.79 7.08 -25.37
C PRO A 850 38.40 5.73 -24.96
N HIS A 851 38.27 5.36 -23.69
CA HIS A 851 38.49 3.99 -23.21
C HIS A 851 37.19 3.17 -23.32
N ASP A 852 37.23 1.84 -23.29
CA ASP A 852 36.04 0.99 -23.50
C ASP A 852 34.86 1.31 -22.56
N ALA A 853 35.13 1.61 -21.29
CA ALA A 853 34.09 2.04 -20.34
C ALA A 853 33.34 3.33 -20.77
N PHE A 854 34.02 4.24 -21.48
CA PHE A 854 33.41 5.44 -22.04
C PHE A 854 32.45 5.10 -23.19
N LYS A 855 32.85 4.19 -24.09
CA LYS A 855 32.00 3.73 -25.19
C LYS A 855 30.78 2.98 -24.68
N THR A 856 30.97 2.07 -23.72
CA THR A 856 29.86 1.35 -23.06
C THR A 856 28.88 2.30 -22.38
N GLY A 857 29.38 3.31 -21.66
CA GLY A 857 28.53 4.33 -21.06
C GLY A 857 27.73 5.15 -22.09
N LEU A 858 28.34 5.48 -23.22
CA LEU A 858 27.67 6.20 -24.31
C LEU A 858 26.59 5.33 -24.97
N TYR A 859 26.86 4.05 -25.26
CA TYR A 859 25.86 3.13 -25.81
C TYR A 859 24.68 2.93 -24.86
N ALA A 860 24.95 2.75 -23.56
CA ALA A 860 23.90 2.65 -22.55
C ALA A 860 23.02 3.91 -22.49
N LEU A 861 23.64 5.10 -22.58
CA LEU A 861 22.91 6.37 -22.63
C LEU A 861 22.07 6.49 -23.91
N SER A 862 22.61 6.13 -25.08
CA SER A 862 21.87 6.14 -26.35
C SER A 862 20.67 5.19 -26.33
N LEU A 863 20.85 3.98 -25.79
CA LEU A 863 19.76 3.01 -25.62
C LEU A 863 18.69 3.53 -24.65
N LEU A 864 19.10 4.16 -23.55
CA LEU A 864 18.16 4.78 -22.61
C LEU A 864 17.37 5.91 -23.28
N VAL A 865 18.01 6.80 -24.04
CA VAL A 865 17.32 7.87 -24.78
C VAL A 865 16.34 7.30 -25.80
N LEU A 866 16.74 6.27 -26.55
CA LEU A 866 15.85 5.60 -27.49
C LEU A 866 14.64 4.97 -26.80
N ALA A 867 14.84 4.29 -25.67
CA ALA A 867 13.76 3.71 -24.88
C ALA A 867 12.80 4.79 -24.33
N LEU A 868 13.32 5.91 -23.85
CA LEU A 868 12.52 7.06 -23.39
C LEU A 868 11.71 7.68 -24.52
N LEU A 869 12.28 7.80 -25.72
CA LEU A 869 11.56 8.28 -26.91
C LEU A 869 10.42 7.33 -27.29
N MET A 870 10.66 6.02 -27.30
CA MET A 870 9.61 5.03 -27.54
C MET A 870 8.49 5.12 -26.50
N LEU A 871 8.84 5.22 -25.22
CA LEU A 871 7.87 5.40 -24.12
C LEU A 871 7.07 6.70 -24.27
N ALA A 872 7.71 7.80 -24.64
CA ALA A 872 7.04 9.09 -24.87
C ALA A 872 6.04 9.01 -26.03
N VAL A 873 6.42 8.37 -27.14
CA VAL A 873 5.53 8.16 -28.31
C VAL A 873 4.31 7.31 -27.93
N THR A 874 4.46 6.34 -27.03
CA THR A 874 3.35 5.53 -26.50
C THR A 874 2.55 6.20 -25.38
N GLY A 875 2.82 7.48 -25.08
CA GLY A 875 2.10 8.24 -24.05
C GLY A 875 2.45 7.89 -22.60
N GLN A 876 3.54 7.16 -22.35
CA GLN A 876 3.97 6.70 -21.02
C GLN A 876 4.76 7.78 -20.25
N TRP A 877 4.22 9.00 -20.22
CA TRP A 877 4.93 10.20 -19.75
C TRP A 877 5.43 10.13 -18.31
N ILE A 878 4.70 9.46 -17.41
CA ILE A 878 5.15 9.31 -16.03
C ILE A 878 6.41 8.42 -15.92
N ILE A 879 6.51 7.38 -16.74
CA ILE A 879 7.71 6.53 -16.82
C ILE A 879 8.87 7.33 -17.41
N VAL A 880 8.61 8.13 -18.45
CA VAL A 880 9.60 9.04 -19.05
C VAL A 880 10.14 10.06 -18.04
N LEU A 881 9.33 10.51 -17.09
CA LEU A 881 9.77 11.39 -16.00
C LEU A 881 10.60 10.64 -14.94
N LEU A 882 10.13 9.48 -14.47
CA LEU A 882 10.70 8.79 -13.32
C LEU A 882 11.97 7.99 -13.64
N LEU A 883 12.03 7.34 -14.81
CA LEU A 883 13.15 6.46 -15.17
C LEU A 883 14.51 7.21 -15.21
N PRO A 884 14.63 8.41 -15.81
CA PRO A 884 15.88 9.18 -15.75
C PRO A 884 16.28 9.57 -14.33
N LEU A 885 15.33 9.98 -13.48
CA LEU A 885 15.59 10.37 -12.09
C LEU A 885 16.13 9.20 -11.27
N LEU A 886 15.56 8.01 -11.49
CA LEU A 886 16.03 6.77 -10.90
C LEU A 886 17.46 6.44 -11.34
N VAL A 887 17.75 6.45 -12.65
CA VAL A 887 19.08 6.15 -13.20
C VAL A 887 20.13 7.16 -12.71
N VAL A 888 19.80 8.45 -12.71
CA VAL A 888 20.71 9.51 -12.23
C VAL A 888 20.98 9.38 -10.74
N SER A 889 19.99 9.01 -9.92
CA SER A 889 20.18 8.76 -8.48
C SER A 889 21.22 7.67 -8.23
N VAL A 890 21.11 6.55 -8.95
CA VAL A 890 22.10 5.45 -8.89
C VAL A 890 23.48 5.94 -9.33
N ALA A 891 23.55 6.62 -10.48
CA ALA A 891 24.82 7.11 -11.00
C ALA A 891 25.52 8.03 -9.98
N LEU A 892 24.81 9.01 -9.42
CA LEU A 892 25.37 9.97 -8.46
C LEU A 892 25.80 9.31 -7.15
N ALA A 893 25.10 8.27 -6.69
CA ALA A 893 25.50 7.48 -5.52
C ALA A 893 26.89 6.84 -5.71
N PHE A 894 27.19 6.33 -6.91
CA PHE A 894 28.45 5.62 -7.18
C PHE A 894 29.58 6.51 -7.71
N THR A 895 29.28 7.68 -8.29
CA THR A 895 30.30 8.59 -8.85
C THR A 895 30.73 9.70 -7.89
N GLY A 896 30.01 9.87 -6.77
CA GLY A 896 30.21 10.92 -5.78
C GLY A 896 31.27 10.67 -4.72
N ASP A 897 31.17 11.43 -3.62
CA ASP A 897 31.96 11.20 -2.42
C ASP A 897 31.49 9.87 -1.78
N ARG A 898 32.43 8.96 -1.48
CA ARG A 898 32.14 7.69 -0.80
C ARG A 898 31.81 7.86 0.68
N LYS A 899 31.09 8.93 1.04
CA LYS A 899 30.55 9.14 2.38
C LYS A 899 29.25 8.33 2.50
N PRO A 900 29.07 7.52 3.55
CA PRO A 900 27.84 6.76 3.76
C PRO A 900 26.57 7.62 3.68
N GLU A 901 26.61 8.83 4.24
CA GLU A 901 25.47 9.74 4.27
C GLU A 901 25.08 10.25 2.88
N HIS A 902 26.06 10.46 2.00
CA HIS A 902 25.82 10.89 0.61
C HIS A 902 25.12 9.78 -0.18
N VAL A 903 25.66 8.57 -0.08
CA VAL A 903 25.08 7.38 -0.72
C VAL A 903 23.69 7.07 -0.17
N PHE A 904 23.48 7.25 1.14
CA PHE A 904 22.19 7.02 1.77
C PHE A 904 21.11 8.01 1.30
N VAL A 905 21.45 9.29 1.09
CA VAL A 905 20.51 10.26 0.50
C VAL A 905 20.07 9.83 -0.90
N TRP A 906 21.00 9.35 -1.73
CA TRP A 906 20.66 8.83 -3.05
C TRP A 906 19.91 7.49 -3.01
N LEU A 907 20.18 6.63 -2.02
CA LEU A 907 19.39 5.42 -1.77
C LEU A 907 17.94 5.75 -1.44
N MET A 908 17.68 6.77 -0.61
CA MET A 908 16.33 7.24 -0.32
C MET A 908 15.64 7.79 -1.57
N ALA A 909 16.30 8.68 -2.32
CA ALA A 909 15.74 9.22 -3.57
C ALA A 909 15.45 8.11 -4.60
N PHE A 910 16.39 7.19 -4.79
CA PHE A 910 16.23 6.01 -5.64
C PHE A 910 15.03 5.17 -5.23
N THR A 911 14.89 4.88 -3.93
CA THR A 911 13.79 4.06 -3.40
C THR A 911 12.45 4.74 -3.62
N GLY A 912 12.33 6.05 -3.36
CA GLY A 912 11.12 6.81 -3.67
C GLY A 912 10.74 6.76 -5.15
N PHE A 913 11.69 6.95 -6.07
CA PHE A 913 11.42 6.84 -7.51
C PHE A 913 11.10 5.42 -7.96
N LEU A 914 11.72 4.41 -7.36
CA LEU A 914 11.48 3.00 -7.67
C LEU A 914 10.06 2.59 -7.27
N ILE A 915 9.60 2.98 -6.08
CA ILE A 915 8.24 2.71 -5.63
C ILE A 915 7.23 3.44 -6.52
N SER A 916 7.47 4.74 -6.80
CA SER A 916 6.62 5.50 -7.72
C SER A 916 6.52 4.85 -9.09
N LEU A 917 7.63 4.35 -9.64
CA LEU A 917 7.62 3.63 -10.91
C LEU A 917 6.90 2.27 -10.78
N GLY A 918 7.11 1.57 -9.67
CA GLY A 918 6.51 0.28 -9.37
C GLY A 918 4.98 0.33 -9.38
N VAL A 919 4.37 1.32 -8.75
CA VAL A 919 2.90 1.46 -8.69
C VAL A 919 2.26 1.92 -10.01
N GLU A 920 3.06 2.41 -10.97
CA GLU A 920 2.59 2.72 -12.32
C GLU A 920 2.67 1.51 -13.27
N ILE A 921 3.38 0.46 -12.88
CA ILE A 921 3.53 -0.78 -13.66
C ILE A 921 2.70 -1.90 -13.04
N PHE A 922 2.75 -2.04 -11.72
CA PHE A 922 2.16 -3.12 -10.95
C PHE A 922 1.15 -2.59 -9.93
N PHE A 923 0.13 -3.38 -9.65
CA PHE A 923 -0.73 -3.18 -8.48
C PHE A 923 -0.89 -4.50 -7.71
N LEU A 924 -1.10 -4.40 -6.40
CA LEU A 924 -1.43 -5.56 -5.59
C LEU A 924 -2.93 -5.84 -5.68
N ARG A 925 -3.27 -7.06 -6.10
CA ARG A 925 -4.65 -7.51 -6.29
C ARG A 925 -5.33 -7.69 -4.94
N ASP A 926 -6.39 -6.92 -4.73
CA ASP A 926 -7.31 -7.05 -3.61
C ASP A 926 -8.75 -7.22 -4.13
N TRP A 927 -9.75 -7.04 -3.27
CA TRP A 927 -11.16 -7.15 -3.63
C TRP A 927 -11.64 -6.06 -4.60
N LEU A 928 -10.89 -4.96 -4.78
CA LEU A 928 -11.22 -3.85 -5.68
C LEU A 928 -10.84 -4.12 -7.13
N GLN A 929 -10.12 -5.22 -7.42
CA GLN A 929 -9.54 -5.50 -8.75
C GLN A 929 -10.56 -5.48 -9.92
N GLY A 930 -11.85 -5.66 -9.64
CA GLY A 930 -12.94 -5.67 -10.62
C GLY A 930 -13.51 -4.29 -10.96
N GLY A 931 -13.18 -3.23 -10.21
CA GLY A 931 -13.75 -1.89 -10.37
C GLY A 931 -12.77 -0.83 -10.90
N SER A 932 -13.22 0.43 -11.00
CA SER A 932 -12.37 1.57 -11.34
C SER A 932 -11.27 1.84 -10.30
N ALA A 933 -11.54 1.50 -9.03
CA ALA A 933 -10.64 1.65 -7.89
C ALA A 933 -9.59 0.51 -7.75
N TYR A 934 -9.36 -0.31 -8.77
CA TYR A 934 -8.52 -1.53 -8.72
C TYR A 934 -7.10 -1.35 -8.18
N ARG A 935 -6.53 -0.13 -8.25
CA ARG A 935 -5.19 0.19 -7.74
C ARG A 935 -5.20 1.16 -6.55
N MET A 936 -6.37 1.45 -5.98
CA MET A 936 -6.55 2.43 -4.89
C MET A 936 -5.65 2.11 -3.70
N ASN A 937 -5.71 0.90 -3.15
CA ASN A 937 -4.93 0.52 -1.97
C ASN A 937 -3.42 0.51 -2.27
N THR A 938 -3.03 0.13 -3.49
CA THR A 938 -1.62 0.19 -3.92
C THR A 938 -1.11 1.63 -3.88
N ILE A 939 -1.81 2.57 -4.51
CA ILE A 939 -1.41 3.99 -4.48
C ILE A 939 -1.45 4.53 -3.05
N PHE A 940 -2.51 4.23 -2.31
CA PHE A 940 -2.69 4.70 -0.93
C PHE A 940 -1.52 4.34 -0.02
N LYS A 941 -1.17 3.05 0.04
CA LYS A 941 -0.16 2.56 0.99
C LYS A 941 1.25 2.97 0.56
N PHE A 942 1.59 2.80 -0.71
CA PHE A 942 2.95 3.08 -1.20
C PHE A 942 3.27 4.56 -1.37
N TYR A 943 2.29 5.45 -1.65
CA TYR A 943 2.59 6.88 -1.76
C TYR A 943 2.98 7.53 -0.43
N ILE A 944 2.54 6.98 0.70
CA ILE A 944 3.01 7.40 2.02
C ILE A 944 4.51 7.10 2.17
N GLU A 945 4.96 5.93 1.73
CA GLU A 945 6.38 5.57 1.74
C GLU A 945 7.19 6.50 0.81
N VAL A 946 6.71 6.72 -0.43
CA VAL A 946 7.33 7.66 -1.38
C VAL A 946 7.48 9.04 -0.74
N TRP A 947 6.46 9.54 -0.05
CA TRP A 947 6.51 10.83 0.64
C TRP A 947 7.64 10.89 1.66
N ILE A 948 7.77 9.89 2.54
CA ILE A 948 8.80 9.85 3.59
C ILE A 948 10.20 9.87 2.96
N PHE A 949 10.45 9.01 1.97
CA PHE A 949 11.75 8.94 1.30
C PHE A 949 12.12 10.24 0.60
N LEU A 950 11.21 10.79 -0.20
CA LEU A 950 11.46 12.01 -0.95
C LEU A 950 11.55 13.24 -0.04
N ALA A 951 10.78 13.31 1.05
CA ALA A 951 10.83 14.42 1.99
C ALA A 951 12.18 14.51 2.72
N LEU A 952 12.68 13.39 3.25
CA LEU A 952 13.98 13.33 3.91
C LEU A 952 15.13 13.65 2.94
N ALA A 953 15.12 13.04 1.74
CA ALA A 953 16.11 13.33 0.71
C ALA A 953 16.08 14.80 0.26
N SER A 954 14.89 15.40 0.15
CA SER A 954 14.70 16.81 -0.23
C SER A 954 15.26 17.78 0.81
N ALA A 955 15.00 17.54 2.09
CA ALA A 955 15.51 18.39 3.17
C ALA A 955 17.04 18.41 3.21
N VAL A 956 17.66 17.24 3.13
CA VAL A 956 19.12 17.11 3.09
C VAL A 956 19.69 17.70 1.79
N GLY A 957 19.04 17.43 0.66
CA GLY A 957 19.44 17.96 -0.65
C GLY A 957 19.43 19.49 -0.68
N LEU A 958 18.37 20.13 -0.21
CA LEU A 958 18.29 21.60 -0.12
C LEU A 958 19.32 22.18 0.85
N ALA A 959 19.61 21.52 1.97
CA ALA A 959 20.67 21.93 2.88
C ALA A 959 22.04 21.99 2.19
N VAL A 960 22.35 20.97 1.37
CA VAL A 960 23.59 20.91 0.60
C VAL A 960 23.60 21.93 -0.54
N VAL A 961 22.49 22.10 -1.26
CA VAL A 961 22.36 23.06 -2.36
C VAL A 961 22.59 24.48 -1.88
N THR A 962 21.89 24.89 -0.82
CA THR A 962 21.98 26.25 -0.26
C THR A 962 23.38 26.54 0.28
N GLU A 963 23.98 25.62 1.05
CA GLU A 963 25.35 25.78 1.54
C GLU A 963 26.34 25.95 0.37
N ARG A 964 26.22 25.14 -0.69
CA ARG A 964 27.11 25.21 -1.85
C ARG A 964 26.94 26.52 -2.63
N ILE A 965 25.71 27.00 -2.80
CA ILE A 965 25.44 28.30 -3.41
C ILE A 965 26.14 29.41 -2.61
N HIS A 966 25.98 29.43 -1.28
CA HIS A 966 26.61 30.43 -0.41
C HIS A 966 28.15 30.36 -0.40
N LEU A 967 28.73 29.15 -0.44
CA LEU A 967 30.18 28.98 -0.42
C LEU A 967 30.84 29.24 -1.78
N THR A 968 30.14 29.01 -2.89
CA THR A 968 30.71 29.08 -4.25
C THR A 968 30.49 30.44 -4.91
N LEU A 969 29.37 31.11 -4.63
CA LEU A 969 28.99 32.37 -5.28
C LEU A 969 29.07 33.53 -4.26
N ARG A 970 30.07 34.41 -4.39
CA ARG A 970 30.20 35.64 -3.58
C ARG A 970 29.03 36.62 -3.77
N ARG A 971 28.37 36.59 -4.93
CA ARG A 971 27.07 37.25 -5.21
C ARG A 971 26.18 36.30 -6.03
N PRO A 972 24.93 36.04 -5.61
CA PRO A 972 24.03 35.19 -6.38
C PRO A 972 23.69 35.85 -7.73
N GLY A 973 23.86 35.12 -8.83
CA GLY A 973 23.43 35.57 -10.16
C GLY A 973 21.90 35.52 -10.32
N ARG A 974 21.39 36.03 -11.45
CA ARG A 974 19.93 36.07 -11.74
C ARG A 974 19.26 34.70 -11.62
N LEU A 975 19.90 33.62 -12.09
CA LEU A 975 19.37 32.26 -12.00
C LEU A 975 19.24 31.76 -10.55
N THR A 976 20.22 32.06 -9.70
CA THR A 976 20.16 31.72 -8.27
C THR A 976 19.05 32.48 -7.57
N PHE A 977 18.87 33.76 -7.91
CA PHE A 977 17.77 34.57 -7.38
C PHE A 977 16.40 34.02 -7.81
N LEU A 978 16.22 33.68 -9.09
CA LEU A 978 15.01 33.04 -9.60
C LEU A 978 14.76 31.68 -8.92
N TRP A 979 15.81 30.89 -8.69
CA TRP A 979 15.70 29.62 -7.97
C TRP A 979 15.19 29.82 -6.53
N TYR A 980 15.70 30.82 -5.79
CA TYR A 980 15.18 31.14 -4.45
C TYR A 980 13.73 31.60 -4.48
N ILE A 981 13.32 32.39 -5.48
CA ILE A 981 11.91 32.77 -5.68
C ILE A 981 11.06 31.53 -5.92
N CYS A 982 11.45 30.64 -6.84
CA CYS A 982 10.73 29.40 -7.11
C CYS A 982 10.62 28.53 -5.86
N LEU A 983 11.71 28.37 -5.10
CA LEU A 983 11.71 27.63 -3.85
C LEU A 983 10.75 28.26 -2.84
N ALA A 984 10.78 29.59 -2.67
CA ALA A 984 9.91 30.31 -1.75
C ALA A 984 8.43 30.16 -2.12
N ILE A 985 8.10 30.25 -3.42
CA ILE A 985 6.73 30.03 -3.91
C ILE A 985 6.27 28.60 -3.63
N LEU A 986 7.09 27.59 -3.95
CA LEU A 986 6.73 26.19 -3.71
C LEU A 986 6.57 25.90 -2.22
N LEU A 987 7.48 26.41 -1.38
CA LEU A 987 7.38 26.29 0.08
C LEU A 987 6.11 26.95 0.61
N PHE A 988 5.77 28.14 0.11
CA PHE A 988 4.52 28.80 0.44
C PHE A 988 3.32 27.92 0.06
N CYS A 989 3.27 27.40 -1.17
CA CYS A 989 2.18 26.55 -1.64
C CYS A 989 1.98 25.29 -0.79
N VAL A 990 3.05 24.57 -0.43
CA VAL A 990 2.94 23.36 0.41
C VAL A 990 2.62 23.69 1.87
N ALA A 991 2.99 24.87 2.36
CA ALA A 991 2.65 25.33 3.70
C ALA A 991 1.19 25.79 3.85
N LEU A 992 0.47 26.05 2.75
CA LEU A 992 -0.96 26.44 2.80
C LEU A 992 -1.83 25.34 3.40
N PHE A 993 -1.52 24.07 3.14
CA PHE A 993 -2.37 22.96 3.58
C PHE A 993 -2.55 22.92 5.10
N PRO A 994 -1.51 22.86 5.95
CA PRO A 994 -1.71 22.84 7.39
C PRO A 994 -2.44 24.08 7.92
N ILE A 995 -2.26 25.24 7.30
CA ILE A 995 -2.92 26.49 7.70
C ILE A 995 -4.42 26.45 7.41
N LEU A 996 -4.83 25.92 6.26
CA LEU A 996 -6.23 25.91 5.80
C LEU A 996 -6.99 24.66 6.25
N ALA A 997 -6.33 23.50 6.21
CA ALA A 997 -6.93 22.21 6.55
C ALA A 997 -7.21 22.06 8.04
N THR A 998 -6.30 22.54 8.92
CA THR A 998 -6.46 22.39 10.37
C THR A 998 -7.76 23.03 10.88
N PRO A 999 -8.06 24.32 10.61
CA PRO A 999 -9.34 24.90 11.02
C PRO A 999 -10.53 24.25 10.30
N ALA A 1000 -10.40 23.86 9.03
CA ALA A 1000 -11.46 23.15 8.31
C ALA A 1000 -11.83 21.83 8.99
N ARG A 1001 -10.83 21.01 9.35
CA ARG A 1001 -11.03 19.75 10.08
C ARG A 1001 -11.55 19.98 11.50
N VAL A 1002 -10.97 20.94 12.23
CA VAL A 1002 -11.38 21.23 13.61
C VAL A 1002 -12.86 21.60 13.67
N ASN A 1003 -13.36 22.33 12.67
CA ASN A 1003 -14.77 22.70 12.54
C ASN A 1003 -15.67 21.56 12.01
N ASP A 1004 -15.11 20.53 11.37
CA ASP A 1004 -15.82 19.33 10.91
C ASP A 1004 -16.11 18.39 12.08
N ARG A 1005 -17.08 18.80 12.91
CA ARG A 1005 -17.54 18.15 14.14
C ARG A 1005 -18.89 17.45 13.92
N PHE A 1006 -19.35 16.70 14.92
CA PHE A 1006 -20.69 16.12 14.87
C PHE A 1006 -21.78 17.18 14.58
N PRO A 1007 -22.70 16.94 13.63
CA PRO A 1007 -23.70 17.94 13.23
C PRO A 1007 -24.74 18.23 14.31
N GLY A 1008 -25.31 19.44 14.30
CA GLY A 1008 -26.35 19.86 15.24
C GLY A 1008 -25.81 20.55 16.48
N ALA A 1009 -26.17 20.05 17.67
CA ALA A 1009 -25.68 20.59 18.93
C ALA A 1009 -24.16 20.38 19.03
N ARG A 1010 -23.40 21.46 19.23
CA ARG A 1010 -21.94 21.41 19.21
C ARG A 1010 -21.40 20.53 20.35
N PRO A 1011 -20.63 19.46 20.05
CA PRO A 1011 -19.99 18.64 21.05
C PRO A 1011 -18.98 19.41 21.93
N PRO A 1012 -18.75 18.99 23.19
CA PRO A 1012 -17.80 19.63 24.10
C PRO A 1012 -16.39 19.78 23.52
N VAL A 1013 -15.78 20.95 23.70
CA VAL A 1013 -14.39 21.27 23.29
C VAL A 1013 -13.49 21.38 24.52
N GLY A 1014 -12.17 21.22 24.34
CA GLY A 1014 -11.22 21.27 25.44
C GLY A 1014 -11.17 19.99 26.28
N THR A 1015 -11.73 18.90 25.76
CA THR A 1015 -11.63 17.55 26.34
C THR A 1015 -10.90 16.62 25.38
N LEU A 1016 -10.29 15.57 25.92
CA LEU A 1016 -9.73 14.46 25.14
C LEU A 1016 -10.66 13.26 25.08
N ASP A 1017 -11.80 13.28 25.79
CA ASP A 1017 -12.76 12.18 25.77
C ASP A 1017 -13.46 12.10 24.41
N GLY A 1018 -13.07 11.11 23.61
CA GLY A 1018 -13.57 10.91 22.27
C GLY A 1018 -15.03 10.44 22.17
N ALA A 1019 -15.64 10.01 23.28
CA ALA A 1019 -17.05 9.65 23.34
C ALA A 1019 -17.97 10.84 23.71
N ALA A 1020 -17.40 12.00 24.07
CA ALA A 1020 -18.15 13.14 24.58
C ALA A 1020 -19.21 13.68 23.60
N PHE A 1021 -19.04 13.50 22.28
CA PHE A 1021 -20.03 13.91 21.28
C PHE A 1021 -21.37 13.19 21.42
N MET A 1022 -21.38 11.96 21.94
CA MET A 1022 -22.61 11.18 22.12
C MET A 1022 -23.56 11.83 23.13
N THR A 1023 -23.05 12.71 24.01
CA THR A 1023 -23.85 13.44 25.01
C THR A 1023 -24.78 14.50 24.40
N VAL A 1024 -24.61 14.84 23.12
CA VAL A 1024 -25.43 15.85 22.42
C VAL A 1024 -25.83 15.43 20.99
N GLY A 1025 -25.15 14.43 20.42
CA GLY A 1025 -25.29 14.07 19.02
C GLY A 1025 -26.64 13.45 18.66
N LYS A 1026 -27.21 13.92 17.54
CA LYS A 1026 -28.38 13.34 16.89
C LYS A 1026 -28.14 13.23 15.39
N TYR A 1027 -28.48 12.09 14.80
CA TYR A 1027 -28.38 11.91 13.35
C TYR A 1027 -29.57 11.14 12.82
N THR A 1028 -29.80 11.28 11.52
CA THR A 1028 -30.87 10.59 10.79
C THR A 1028 -30.25 9.84 9.62
N PHE A 1029 -30.68 8.60 9.41
CA PHE A 1029 -30.27 7.78 8.27
C PHE A 1029 -31.51 7.16 7.60
N ASP A 1030 -31.42 6.91 6.30
CA ASP A 1030 -32.43 6.18 5.55
C ASP A 1030 -32.13 4.69 5.58
N TRP A 1031 -33.14 3.89 5.89
CA TRP A 1031 -33.07 2.44 5.81
C TRP A 1031 -34.31 1.92 5.10
N GLN A 1032 -34.12 1.35 3.91
CA GLN A 1032 -35.19 0.82 3.06
C GLN A 1032 -36.29 1.86 2.75
N GLY A 1033 -35.91 3.13 2.54
CA GLY A 1033 -36.86 4.22 2.23
C GLY A 1033 -37.58 4.80 3.43
N LYS A 1034 -37.20 4.40 4.66
CA LYS A 1034 -37.71 4.96 5.91
C LYS A 1034 -36.57 5.66 6.67
N ASN A 1035 -36.84 6.89 7.12
CA ASN A 1035 -35.90 7.65 7.93
C ASN A 1035 -35.96 7.27 9.41
N TYR A 1036 -34.80 6.97 10.00
CA TYR A 1036 -34.61 6.67 11.41
C TYR A 1036 -33.76 7.75 12.06
N THR A 1037 -34.23 8.32 13.18
CA THR A 1037 -33.49 9.33 13.94
C THR A 1037 -33.00 8.74 15.26
N VAL A 1038 -31.70 8.87 15.51
CA VAL A 1038 -31.03 8.33 16.70
C VAL A 1038 -30.54 9.49 17.57
N ASP A 1039 -30.99 9.51 18.83
CA ASP A 1039 -30.46 10.39 19.88
C ASP A 1039 -29.39 9.64 20.68
N LEU A 1040 -28.12 10.01 20.46
CA LEU A 1040 -26.97 9.27 21.00
C LEU A 1040 -26.87 9.32 22.52
N ARG A 1041 -27.61 10.21 23.20
CA ARG A 1041 -27.57 10.32 24.67
C ARG A 1041 -28.05 9.04 25.36
N TYR A 1042 -29.13 8.46 24.84
CA TYR A 1042 -29.67 7.20 25.38
C TYR A 1042 -28.73 6.02 25.12
N GLU A 1043 -28.04 6.02 23.98
CA GLU A 1043 -27.02 5.01 23.67
C GLU A 1043 -25.78 5.19 24.55
N TYR A 1044 -25.36 6.44 24.80
CA TYR A 1044 -24.25 6.78 25.68
C TYR A 1044 -24.51 6.29 27.12
N ASP A 1045 -25.67 6.58 27.70
CA ASP A 1045 -26.01 6.15 29.06
C ASP A 1045 -26.01 4.61 29.20
N ALA A 1046 -26.54 3.92 28.19
CA ALA A 1046 -26.55 2.45 28.12
C ALA A 1046 -25.14 1.86 28.00
N ILE A 1047 -24.29 2.45 27.14
CA ILE A 1047 -22.88 2.05 27.01
C ILE A 1047 -22.13 2.30 28.32
N GLN A 1048 -22.33 3.45 28.98
CA GLN A 1048 -21.72 3.73 30.28
C GLN A 1048 -22.19 2.75 31.37
N TRP A 1049 -23.41 2.23 31.28
CA TRP A 1049 -23.87 1.15 32.16
C TRP A 1049 -23.15 -0.17 31.86
N LEU A 1050 -23.00 -0.55 30.59
CA LEU A 1050 -22.26 -1.75 30.18
C LEU A 1050 -20.81 -1.72 30.68
N LEU A 1051 -20.11 -0.60 30.49
CA LEU A 1051 -18.72 -0.43 30.94
C LEU A 1051 -18.57 -0.59 32.48
N ARG A 1052 -19.59 -0.20 33.24
CA ARG A 1052 -19.59 -0.27 34.72
C ARG A 1052 -19.96 -1.66 35.26
N ASN A 1053 -20.89 -2.35 34.60
CA ASN A 1053 -21.56 -3.51 35.19
C ASN A 1053 -21.23 -4.85 34.53
N VAL A 1054 -20.79 -4.87 33.27
CA VAL A 1054 -20.47 -6.12 32.56
C VAL A 1054 -19.05 -6.57 32.90
N GLN A 1055 -18.94 -7.81 33.36
CA GLN A 1055 -17.66 -8.47 33.65
C GLN A 1055 -17.17 -9.24 32.42
N GLY A 1056 -15.86 -9.24 32.19
CA GLY A 1056 -15.24 -9.95 31.08
C GLY A 1056 -15.66 -9.43 29.72
N SER A 1057 -15.42 -10.22 28.67
CA SER A 1057 -15.81 -9.89 27.29
C SER A 1057 -16.92 -10.81 26.75
N PRO A 1058 -18.10 -10.88 27.38
CA PRO A 1058 -19.21 -11.71 26.92
C PRO A 1058 -19.80 -11.18 25.61
N VAL A 1059 -20.44 -12.08 24.85
CA VAL A 1059 -21.05 -11.74 23.57
C VAL A 1059 -22.34 -10.95 23.79
N ILE A 1060 -22.47 -9.84 23.05
CA ILE A 1060 -23.68 -9.02 23.00
C ILE A 1060 -24.31 -9.10 21.61
N ALA A 1061 -25.61 -9.37 21.53
CA ALA A 1061 -26.35 -9.17 20.29
C ALA A 1061 -26.74 -7.69 20.19
N GLU A 1062 -26.30 -7.02 19.13
CA GLU A 1062 -26.71 -5.67 18.73
C GLU A 1062 -27.04 -5.65 17.23
N ALA A 1063 -27.68 -4.58 16.75
CA ALA A 1063 -27.97 -4.42 15.33
C ALA A 1063 -26.70 -4.49 14.46
N SER A 1064 -26.85 -5.07 13.27
CA SER A 1064 -25.80 -5.18 12.27
C SER A 1064 -26.12 -4.27 11.09
N LEU A 1065 -25.84 -2.99 11.27
CA LEU A 1065 -25.91 -1.96 10.23
C LEU A 1065 -24.49 -1.53 9.82
N PRO A 1066 -24.30 -0.83 8.68
CA PRO A 1066 -22.99 -0.33 8.31
C PRO A 1066 -22.43 0.64 9.36
N TYR A 1067 -21.11 0.62 9.58
CA TYR A 1067 -20.48 1.43 10.64
C TYR A 1067 -20.08 2.84 10.17
N TYR A 1068 -19.93 3.03 8.86
CA TYR A 1068 -19.51 4.31 8.28
C TYR A 1068 -20.52 5.44 8.53
N ARG A 1069 -21.81 5.24 8.26
CA ARG A 1069 -22.84 6.30 8.32
C ARG A 1069 -23.87 6.12 9.43
N GLU A 1070 -24.12 4.89 9.83
CA GLU A 1070 -25.17 4.51 10.78
C GLU A 1070 -24.62 4.14 12.15
N LEU A 1071 -23.28 4.10 12.32
CA LEU A 1071 -22.64 3.62 13.55
C LEU A 1071 -23.22 2.26 13.99
N GLY A 1072 -23.42 1.34 13.04
CA GLY A 1072 -24.24 0.15 13.25
C GLY A 1072 -23.83 -0.75 14.41
N SER A 1073 -22.53 -0.91 14.64
CA SER A 1073 -21.97 -1.73 15.74
C SER A 1073 -21.46 -0.86 16.90
N ARG A 1074 -22.21 0.17 17.28
CA ARG A 1074 -21.84 1.16 18.31
C ARG A 1074 -21.49 0.53 19.66
N VAL A 1075 -22.18 -0.52 20.09
CA VAL A 1075 -21.99 -1.06 21.44
C VAL A 1075 -20.64 -1.76 21.49
N SER A 1076 -20.33 -2.60 20.51
CA SER A 1076 -19.02 -3.23 20.37
C SER A 1076 -17.92 -2.21 20.13
N ALA A 1077 -18.18 -1.17 19.33
CA ALA A 1077 -17.21 -0.11 19.08
C ALA A 1077 -16.79 0.62 20.35
N PHE A 1078 -17.74 1.03 21.20
CA PHE A 1078 -17.43 1.83 22.38
C PHE A 1078 -17.16 1.03 23.65
N THR A 1079 -17.43 -0.28 23.66
CA THR A 1079 -17.13 -1.15 24.81
C THR A 1079 -15.97 -2.11 24.57
N GLY A 1080 -15.66 -2.43 23.31
CA GLY A 1080 -14.79 -3.54 22.94
C GLY A 1080 -15.36 -4.90 23.36
N LEU A 1081 -16.67 -5.03 23.62
CA LEU A 1081 -17.34 -6.32 23.77
C LEU A 1081 -17.54 -6.95 22.37
N PRO A 1082 -17.47 -8.28 22.24
CA PRO A 1082 -17.75 -8.94 20.97
C PRO A 1082 -19.25 -8.92 20.64
N THR A 1083 -19.60 -8.46 19.44
CA THR A 1083 -20.92 -8.71 18.83
C THR A 1083 -20.92 -9.98 18.01
N LEU A 1084 -22.11 -10.49 17.71
CA LEU A 1084 -22.31 -11.64 16.84
C LEU A 1084 -21.62 -11.46 15.49
N ILE A 1085 -21.84 -10.30 14.86
CA ILE A 1085 -21.31 -9.94 13.54
C ILE A 1085 -21.37 -8.42 13.30
N GLY A 1086 -20.26 -7.85 12.80
CA GLY A 1086 -20.18 -6.53 12.17
C GLY A 1086 -19.80 -6.70 10.69
N PRO A 1087 -20.78 -6.94 9.79
CA PRO A 1087 -20.53 -7.61 8.51
C PRO A 1087 -19.69 -6.79 7.53
N GLN A 1088 -19.82 -5.47 7.51
CA GLN A 1088 -19.12 -4.62 6.54
C GLN A 1088 -17.59 -4.78 6.65
N HIS A 1089 -17.06 -4.83 7.87
CA HIS A 1089 -15.63 -5.03 8.08
C HIS A 1089 -15.23 -6.51 7.96
N GLU A 1090 -16.05 -7.41 8.53
CA GLU A 1090 -15.71 -8.84 8.55
C GLU A 1090 -15.67 -9.48 7.15
N GLN A 1091 -16.41 -8.94 6.17
CA GLN A 1091 -16.32 -9.37 4.78
C GLN A 1091 -14.93 -9.11 4.15
N GLU A 1092 -14.17 -8.15 4.68
CA GLU A 1092 -12.81 -7.84 4.21
C GLU A 1092 -11.74 -8.73 4.85
N GLN A 1093 -12.02 -9.26 6.06
CA GLN A 1093 -11.06 -10.02 6.87
C GLN A 1093 -11.37 -11.52 6.96
N ARG A 1094 -12.58 -11.95 6.57
CA ARG A 1094 -13.00 -13.36 6.56
C ARG A 1094 -13.69 -13.75 5.24
N PRO A 1095 -13.73 -15.05 4.89
CA PRO A 1095 -14.52 -15.53 3.77
C PRO A 1095 -16.01 -15.18 3.93
N GLY A 1096 -16.50 -14.24 3.11
CA GLY A 1096 -17.86 -13.69 3.18
C GLY A 1096 -18.95 -14.76 3.16
N ASP A 1097 -18.98 -15.61 2.13
CA ASP A 1097 -20.07 -16.57 1.90
C ASP A 1097 -20.16 -17.68 2.95
N THR A 1098 -19.03 -18.11 3.51
CA THR A 1098 -18.98 -19.28 4.40
C THR A 1098 -18.94 -18.95 5.89
N GLN A 1099 -18.52 -17.73 6.26
CA GLN A 1099 -18.40 -17.33 7.68
C GLN A 1099 -19.28 -16.12 8.01
N VAL A 1100 -19.20 -15.04 7.22
CA VAL A 1100 -19.88 -13.77 7.54
C VAL A 1100 -21.38 -13.85 7.25
N GLY A 1101 -21.76 -14.27 6.04
CA GLY A 1101 -23.16 -14.35 5.60
C GLY A 1101 -24.05 -15.22 6.51
N PRO A 1102 -23.63 -16.45 6.89
CA PRO A 1102 -24.40 -17.26 7.84
C PRO A 1102 -24.60 -16.59 9.19
N ARG A 1103 -23.58 -15.90 9.71
CA ARG A 1103 -23.64 -15.19 11.01
C ARG A 1103 -24.58 -13.98 10.96
N GLU A 1104 -24.58 -13.26 9.84
CA GLU A 1104 -25.51 -12.17 9.59
C GLU A 1104 -26.96 -12.66 9.55
N ASN A 1105 -27.21 -13.78 8.89
CA ASN A 1105 -28.53 -14.40 8.86
C ASN A 1105 -28.98 -14.83 10.27
N GLU A 1106 -28.10 -15.43 11.07
CA GLU A 1106 -28.40 -15.77 12.46
C GLU A 1106 -28.81 -14.54 13.29
N LEU A 1107 -28.10 -13.42 13.16
CA LEU A 1107 -28.44 -12.18 13.85
C LEU A 1107 -29.80 -11.63 13.38
N ARG A 1108 -30.05 -11.63 12.06
CA ARG A 1108 -31.35 -11.22 11.50
C ARG A 1108 -32.48 -12.09 12.02
N THR A 1109 -32.29 -13.40 12.16
CA THR A 1109 -33.27 -14.30 12.78
C THR A 1109 -33.49 -13.94 14.25
N ILE A 1110 -32.42 -13.68 15.02
CA ILE A 1110 -32.52 -13.28 16.43
C ILE A 1110 -33.42 -12.05 16.60
N TYR A 1111 -33.36 -11.05 15.71
CA TYR A 1111 -34.19 -9.85 15.82
C TYR A 1111 -35.55 -9.92 15.13
N ASN A 1112 -35.70 -10.69 14.04
CA ASN A 1112 -36.95 -10.71 13.26
C ASN A 1112 -37.95 -11.80 13.67
N ASP A 1113 -37.48 -12.98 14.11
CA ASP A 1113 -38.37 -14.08 14.49
C ASP A 1113 -39.21 -13.69 15.72
N ALA A 1114 -40.49 -14.02 15.76
CA ALA A 1114 -41.38 -13.68 16.87
C ALA A 1114 -41.26 -14.66 18.07
N SER A 1115 -40.69 -15.85 17.87
CA SER A 1115 -40.60 -16.90 18.89
C SER A 1115 -39.22 -16.94 19.56
N PHE A 1116 -39.20 -16.88 20.90
CA PHE A 1116 -37.97 -17.05 21.67
C PHE A 1116 -37.39 -18.47 21.55
N GLN A 1117 -38.27 -19.47 21.36
CA GLN A 1117 -37.86 -20.88 21.24
C GLN A 1117 -37.02 -21.11 19.98
N THR A 1118 -37.36 -20.45 18.87
CA THR A 1118 -36.62 -20.56 17.60
C THR A 1118 -35.20 -20.00 17.72
N ILE A 1119 -35.03 -18.90 18.47
CA ILE A 1119 -33.72 -18.23 18.59
C ILE A 1119 -32.84 -18.82 19.70
N THR A 1120 -33.40 -19.61 20.62
CA THR A 1120 -32.67 -20.21 21.76
C THR A 1120 -31.42 -21.02 21.33
N PRO A 1121 -31.49 -21.90 20.32
CA PRO A 1121 -30.30 -22.61 19.81
C PRO A 1121 -29.24 -21.66 19.26
N LEU A 1122 -29.65 -20.54 18.64
CA LEU A 1122 -28.74 -19.54 18.09
C LEU A 1122 -28.02 -18.78 19.20
N LEU A 1123 -28.72 -18.40 20.26
CA LEU A 1123 -28.12 -17.74 21.44
C LEU A 1123 -27.07 -18.64 22.09
N LYS A 1124 -27.38 -19.94 22.26
CA LYS A 1124 -26.44 -20.94 22.81
C LYS A 1124 -25.23 -21.18 21.92
N LYS A 1125 -25.44 -21.44 20.63
CA LYS A 1125 -24.38 -21.67 19.63
C LYS A 1125 -23.35 -20.53 19.64
N ASN A 1126 -23.83 -19.31 19.86
CA ASN A 1126 -23.05 -18.09 19.79
C ASN A 1126 -22.60 -17.53 21.13
N ASN A 1127 -22.95 -18.20 22.23
CA ASN A 1127 -22.68 -17.76 23.60
C ASN A 1127 -23.16 -16.32 23.89
N VAL A 1128 -24.32 -15.93 23.32
CA VAL A 1128 -24.91 -14.60 23.54
C VAL A 1128 -25.34 -14.50 25.01
N ARG A 1129 -24.77 -13.53 25.74
CA ARG A 1129 -25.12 -13.28 27.15
C ARG A 1129 -25.99 -12.04 27.32
N TYR A 1130 -25.87 -11.08 26.42
CA TYR A 1130 -26.65 -9.85 26.46
C TYR A 1130 -27.33 -9.61 25.11
N ILE A 1131 -28.57 -9.12 25.15
CA ILE A 1131 -29.32 -8.71 23.96
C ILE A 1131 -29.62 -7.22 24.13
N TYR A 1132 -29.16 -6.42 23.18
CA TYR A 1132 -29.35 -4.98 23.15
C TYR A 1132 -30.54 -4.65 22.26
N VAL A 1133 -31.47 -3.83 22.76
CA VAL A 1133 -32.62 -3.31 22.00
C VAL A 1133 -32.69 -1.79 22.21
N GLY A 1134 -32.12 -1.04 21.27
CA GLY A 1134 -32.12 0.42 21.27
C GLY A 1134 -32.79 1.00 20.02
N GLN A 1135 -32.31 2.17 19.62
CA GLN A 1135 -32.91 2.92 18.51
C GLN A 1135 -32.58 2.32 17.13
N LEU A 1136 -31.38 1.75 16.97
CA LEU A 1136 -30.99 1.11 15.70
C LEU A 1136 -31.70 -0.22 15.48
N GLU A 1137 -32.03 -0.95 16.54
CA GLU A 1137 -32.72 -2.24 16.44
C GLU A 1137 -34.17 -2.08 15.92
N GLN A 1138 -34.72 -0.85 15.93
CA GLN A 1138 -36.06 -0.54 15.37
C GLN A 1138 -36.18 -0.74 13.84
N VAL A 1139 -35.07 -1.04 13.16
CA VAL A 1139 -35.07 -1.46 11.75
C VAL A 1139 -35.60 -2.88 11.55
N TYR A 1140 -35.63 -3.70 12.61
CA TYR A 1140 -36.13 -5.08 12.57
C TYR A 1140 -37.64 -5.18 12.87
N SER A 1141 -38.20 -6.38 12.71
CA SER A 1141 -39.64 -6.63 12.89
C SER A 1141 -40.15 -6.23 14.28
N PRO A 1142 -41.24 -5.45 14.39
CA PRO A 1142 -41.84 -5.08 15.68
C PRO A 1142 -42.25 -6.28 16.55
N SER A 1143 -42.79 -7.34 15.94
CA SER A 1143 -43.14 -8.58 16.66
C SER A 1143 -41.88 -9.31 17.15
N GLY A 1144 -40.80 -9.25 16.38
CA GLY A 1144 -39.52 -9.80 16.75
C GLY A 1144 -38.86 -9.06 17.91
N LEU A 1145 -39.03 -7.74 18.03
CA LEU A 1145 -38.52 -6.98 19.18
C LEU A 1145 -39.37 -7.17 20.44
N ALA A 1146 -40.70 -7.20 20.29
CA ALA A 1146 -41.65 -7.34 21.41
C ALA A 1146 -41.48 -8.67 22.16
N LYS A 1147 -40.96 -9.72 21.51
CA LYS A 1147 -40.73 -11.02 22.16
C LYS A 1147 -39.77 -10.96 23.35
N PHE A 1148 -38.82 -10.02 23.34
CA PHE A 1148 -37.83 -9.93 24.42
C PHE A 1148 -38.47 -9.47 25.72
N ASP A 1149 -39.42 -8.54 25.67
CA ASP A 1149 -40.24 -8.13 26.81
C ASP A 1149 -41.11 -9.29 27.32
N GLN A 1150 -41.69 -10.08 26.41
CA GLN A 1150 -42.51 -11.25 26.76
C GLN A 1150 -41.71 -12.40 27.38
N ALA A 1151 -40.42 -12.49 27.07
CA ALA A 1151 -39.51 -13.53 27.55
C ALA A 1151 -38.87 -13.22 28.92
N VAL A 1152 -39.12 -12.03 29.47
CA VAL A 1152 -38.59 -11.62 30.79
C VAL A 1152 -39.11 -12.55 31.88
N GLY A 1153 -38.22 -13.03 32.74
CA GLY A 1153 -38.58 -13.91 33.84
C GLY A 1153 -38.62 -15.40 33.48
N GLN A 1154 -38.65 -15.74 32.18
CA GLN A 1154 -38.58 -17.11 31.68
C GLN A 1154 -37.21 -17.43 31.07
N TYR A 1155 -36.78 -16.61 30.11
CA TYR A 1155 -35.56 -16.84 29.32
C TYR A 1155 -34.51 -15.74 29.51
N VAL A 1156 -34.95 -14.51 29.72
CA VAL A 1156 -34.06 -13.36 29.91
C VAL A 1156 -34.44 -12.56 31.15
N ASP A 1157 -33.53 -11.76 31.67
CA ASP A 1157 -33.77 -10.77 32.71
C ASP A 1157 -33.50 -9.37 32.16
N LEU A 1158 -34.43 -8.42 32.36
CA LEU A 1158 -34.21 -7.02 32.03
C LEU A 1158 -33.22 -6.43 33.06
N VAL A 1159 -32.04 -6.03 32.60
CA VAL A 1159 -30.94 -5.57 33.49
C VAL A 1159 -30.67 -4.07 33.40
N TYR A 1160 -31.13 -3.42 32.33
CA TYR A 1160 -31.05 -1.98 32.15
C TYR A 1160 -32.18 -1.48 31.26
N GLU A 1161 -32.76 -0.34 31.61
CA GLU A 1161 -33.75 0.36 30.81
C GLU A 1161 -33.55 1.87 30.96
N ASN A 1162 -33.63 2.58 29.84
CA ASN A 1162 -33.83 4.02 29.80
C ASN A 1162 -34.93 4.35 28.77
N GLY A 1163 -35.17 5.65 28.52
CA GLY A 1163 -36.28 6.08 27.65
C GLY A 1163 -36.27 5.55 26.20
N LYS A 1164 -35.14 4.99 25.70
CA LYS A 1164 -35.01 4.48 24.32
C LYS A 1164 -34.24 3.15 24.19
N VAL A 1165 -33.63 2.65 25.26
CA VAL A 1165 -32.77 1.46 25.24
C VAL A 1165 -33.17 0.50 26.35
N LYS A 1166 -33.27 -0.78 26.01
CA LYS A 1166 -33.39 -1.91 26.94
C LYS A 1166 -32.25 -2.91 26.72
N ILE A 1167 -31.70 -3.45 27.80
CA ILE A 1167 -30.67 -4.50 27.75
C ILE A 1167 -31.17 -5.71 28.54
N TYR A 1168 -31.18 -6.86 27.90
CA TYR A 1168 -31.60 -8.13 28.48
C TYR A 1168 -30.40 -9.03 28.70
N LYS A 1169 -30.31 -9.68 29.85
CA LYS A 1169 -29.33 -10.73 30.15
C LYS A 1169 -29.97 -12.10 29.92
N VAL A 1170 -29.31 -12.95 29.15
CA VAL A 1170 -29.73 -14.34 28.94
C VAL A 1170 -29.47 -15.14 30.22
N ARG A 1171 -30.48 -15.89 30.70
CA ARG A 1171 -30.35 -16.69 31.92
C ARG A 1171 -29.43 -17.88 31.72
N ASP A 1172 -28.69 -18.24 32.77
CA ASP A 1172 -27.70 -19.34 32.73
C ASP A 1172 -28.31 -20.75 32.58
N ASN A 1173 -29.62 -20.90 32.83
CA ASN A 1173 -30.35 -22.15 32.69
C ASN A 1173 -30.89 -22.42 31.26
N LEU A 1174 -30.67 -21.48 30.34
CA LEU A 1174 -30.72 -21.73 28.90
C LEU A 1174 -29.44 -22.43 28.49
#